data_AF-A0A944W4H1-F1
#
_entry.id   AF-A0A944W4H1-F1
#
_cell.length_a   1.000
_cell.length_b   1.000
_cell.length_c   1.000
_cell.angle_alpha   90.00
_cell.angle_beta   90.00
_cell.angle_gamma   90.00
#
_symmetry.space_group_name_H-M   'P 1'
#
loop_
_entity.id
_entity.type
_entity.pdbx_description
1 polymer ?
#
loop_
_entity_poly.entity_id
_entity_poly.type
_entity_poly.pdbx_seq_one_letter_code
_entity_poly.pdbx_strand_id
1 'polypeptide(L)'
;MPERRVLLIVLDGLGYSRDRLSELKEESWRHLPDSLSSLLMTQADSVLKRGPDSPYRSPQDLAMDALLPVAAENLSENSVFDDATSRLNALEALTAASAGTEVLENVAGVVRDQAKRMRYVPVAANAGHLAEIRNANLTIPTSASGRWAGFEDVDPPVQGNSDTGHQQITNLRLAPQLPMEITQSIDNGSFFRNPELAGIVSRAVADRRPINFTYLLSGVGGSDGRVHSAWNHLEAFLRLVFEVHEADPRLVQMQAILDGRDSPDTSSMDRTGDIGGYIDRLEDLLGRYEAERSLAWVIGRNQAMDRDYREPNVSADYASLVSGECETVRGFSGLKRALSKFHKDGGGDGDLPAIGVLHHDLDPKRIGPGDAFVDLNFRADRQRAKVAALAGARNFLTRESQSRGRGWDFDWLNSNLNLDICGIADYHPELGTRYGVKAAFPNRPHRDNLLALFPSFAPNEQYLLVGESVKELHMGYFLRGRREAPPSSNSEIRNIIPSFGEQEGVVNDSDVYKVPLMRSTEITNSLVEAMSARRYSLICANLANTDMLGHLLPRHFEAAVSGYEAVDVALARIVSVARDFGYHVVITSDHGNVEDDTSSHSNNDVLTTVISPRARLIAARREVYQAKLFDVSWTIGRILGVEDELKRHMAATGDADVGGPDVGRPIVEPI
;
A
#
# COMPACT_ATOMS: atom_id res chain seq x y z
N MET A 1 -32.64 -10.62 -0.92
CA MET A 1 -32.11 -10.11 0.37
C MET A 1 -33.13 -9.21 1.06
N PRO A 2 -32.98 -8.83 2.35
CA PRO A 2 -33.82 -7.76 2.90
C PRO A 2 -33.64 -6.49 2.06
N GLU A 3 -34.60 -5.56 2.10
CA GLU A 3 -34.66 -4.30 1.32
C GLU A 3 -33.45 -3.34 1.48
N ARG A 4 -32.36 -3.78 2.12
CA ARG A 4 -31.20 -2.96 2.47
C ARG A 4 -30.22 -2.93 1.30
N ARG A 5 -29.89 -1.73 0.84
CA ARG A 5 -28.94 -1.49 -0.25
C ARG A 5 -27.78 -0.61 0.25
N VAL A 6 -26.59 -0.83 -0.29
CA VAL A 6 -25.37 -0.15 0.11
C VAL A 6 -24.68 0.44 -1.12
N LEU A 7 -24.24 1.69 -0.98
CA LEU A 7 -23.31 2.35 -1.88
C LEU A 7 -21.99 2.58 -1.12
N LEU A 8 -20.92 1.94 -1.56
CA LEU A 8 -19.55 2.24 -1.16
C LEU A 8 -18.96 3.27 -2.11
N ILE A 9 -18.40 4.36 -1.59
CA ILE A 9 -17.65 5.37 -2.34
C ILE A 9 -16.24 5.44 -1.78
N VAL A 10 -15.25 5.22 -2.62
CA VAL A 10 -13.81 5.39 -2.32
C VAL A 10 -13.35 6.71 -2.94
N LEU A 11 -12.95 7.66 -2.09
CA LEU A 11 -12.36 8.93 -2.47
C LEU A 11 -10.85 8.75 -2.55
N ASP A 12 -10.35 8.38 -3.71
CA ASP A 12 -8.97 7.91 -3.90
C ASP A 12 -7.95 8.98 -3.48
N GLY A 13 -7.05 8.66 -2.55
CA GLY A 13 -5.99 9.59 -2.10
C GLY A 13 -6.47 10.81 -1.30
N LEU A 14 -7.56 10.69 -0.53
CA LEU A 14 -8.02 11.72 0.41
C LEU A 14 -7.77 11.35 1.88
N GLY A 15 -6.67 11.84 2.45
CA GLY A 15 -6.35 11.75 3.87
C GLY A 15 -6.56 13.08 4.62
N TYR A 16 -6.10 13.14 5.86
CA TYR A 16 -5.99 14.39 6.61
C TYR A 16 -4.73 14.42 7.49
N SER A 17 -3.96 15.49 7.41
CA SER A 17 -2.72 15.62 8.19
C SER A 17 -2.99 16.33 9.51
N ARG A 18 -2.85 15.60 10.63
CA ARG A 18 -3.04 16.18 11.98
C ARG A 18 -2.06 17.31 12.27
N ASP A 19 -0.81 17.16 11.83
CA ASP A 19 0.24 18.16 12.04
C ASP A 19 -0.09 19.45 11.29
N ARG A 20 -0.41 19.34 9.99
CA ARG A 20 -0.78 20.50 9.18
C ARG A 20 -2.07 21.15 9.63
N LEU A 21 -3.05 20.36 10.09
CA LEU A 21 -4.29 20.89 10.65
C LEU A 21 -4.06 21.59 11.98
N SER A 22 -3.13 21.12 12.82
CA SER A 22 -2.74 21.80 14.04
C SER A 22 -2.13 23.17 13.74
N GLU A 23 -1.19 23.23 12.80
CA GLU A 23 -0.61 24.50 12.33
C GLU A 23 -1.69 25.42 11.74
N LEU A 24 -2.61 24.88 10.94
CA LEU A 24 -3.71 25.63 10.35
C LEU A 24 -4.63 26.23 11.42
N LYS A 25 -4.95 25.48 12.49
CA LYS A 25 -5.73 26.00 13.62
C LYS A 25 -5.03 27.17 14.29
N GLU A 26 -3.73 27.04 14.58
CA GLU A 26 -2.96 28.09 15.21
C GLU A 26 -2.90 29.36 14.36
N GLU A 27 -2.57 29.21 13.06
CA GLU A 27 -2.51 30.34 12.14
C GLU A 27 -3.87 31.00 11.95
N SER A 28 -4.93 30.20 11.82
CA SER A 28 -6.30 30.73 11.67
C SER A 28 -6.74 31.48 12.92
N TRP A 29 -6.44 30.97 14.12
CA TRP A 29 -6.75 31.64 15.37
C TRP A 29 -6.02 32.98 15.53
N ARG A 30 -4.72 33.03 15.18
CA ARG A 30 -3.91 34.27 15.20
C ARG A 30 -4.46 35.35 14.28
N HIS A 31 -5.09 34.96 13.17
CA HIS A 31 -5.64 35.88 12.18
C HIS A 31 -7.14 36.15 12.35
N LEU A 32 -7.77 35.54 13.35
CA LEU A 32 -9.20 35.72 13.60
C LEU A 32 -9.45 37.09 14.26
N PRO A 33 -10.39 37.91 13.76
CA PRO A 33 -10.76 39.17 14.41
C PRO A 33 -11.17 38.95 15.87
N ASP A 34 -10.75 39.86 16.77
CA ASP A 34 -11.04 39.80 18.20
C ASP A 34 -12.53 39.66 18.53
N SER A 35 -13.40 40.24 17.69
CA SER A 35 -14.86 40.12 17.82
C SER A 35 -15.36 38.69 17.60
N LEU A 36 -14.79 37.96 16.63
CA LEU A 36 -15.17 36.59 16.31
C LEU A 36 -14.57 35.62 17.33
N SER A 37 -13.29 35.79 17.69
CA SER A 37 -12.63 34.93 18.70
C SER A 37 -13.31 35.07 20.07
N SER A 38 -13.64 36.29 20.51
CA SER A 38 -14.35 36.53 21.78
C SER A 38 -15.75 35.90 21.79
N LEU A 39 -16.46 35.92 20.66
CA LEU A 39 -17.77 35.32 20.55
C LEU A 39 -17.71 33.78 20.60
N LEU A 40 -16.79 33.17 19.84
CA LEU A 40 -16.56 31.72 19.88
C LEU A 40 -16.17 31.28 21.31
N MET A 41 -15.30 32.02 21.98
CA MET A 41 -14.93 31.77 23.38
C MET A 41 -16.14 31.79 24.32
N THR A 42 -17.03 32.76 24.15
CA THR A 42 -18.25 32.90 24.97
C THR A 42 -19.21 31.72 24.73
N GLN A 43 -19.38 31.33 23.47
CA GLN A 43 -20.23 30.19 23.10
C GLN A 43 -19.62 28.87 23.63
N ALA A 44 -18.31 28.68 23.48
CA ALA A 44 -17.59 27.52 24.01
C ALA A 44 -17.71 27.41 25.54
N ASP A 45 -17.54 28.51 26.27
CA ASP A 45 -17.73 28.54 27.73
C ASP A 45 -19.17 28.14 28.12
N SER A 46 -20.18 28.57 27.34
CA SER A 46 -21.57 28.16 27.57
C SER A 46 -21.78 26.66 27.35
N VAL A 47 -21.16 26.08 26.32
CA VAL A 47 -21.22 24.63 26.04
C VAL A 47 -20.56 23.84 27.16
N LEU A 48 -19.35 24.21 27.57
CA LEU A 48 -18.61 23.51 28.64
C LEU A 48 -19.33 23.59 29.99
N LYS A 49 -19.99 24.71 30.31
CA LYS A 49 -20.82 24.83 31.53
C LYS A 49 -22.03 23.90 31.53
N ARG A 50 -22.57 23.53 30.37
CA ARG A 50 -23.70 22.60 30.23
C ARG A 50 -23.26 21.13 30.20
N GLY A 51 -21.99 20.86 29.87
CA GLY A 51 -21.38 19.53 29.85
C GLY A 51 -20.12 19.49 30.72
N PRO A 52 -20.25 19.40 32.06
CA PRO A 52 -19.12 19.51 33.00
C PRO A 52 -18.09 18.38 32.86
N ASP A 53 -18.46 17.25 32.25
CA ASP A 53 -17.59 16.10 31.98
C ASP A 53 -16.87 16.19 30.63
N SER A 54 -16.87 17.37 29.99
CA SER A 54 -16.20 17.60 28.71
C SER A 54 -14.68 17.40 28.84
N PRO A 55 -14.03 16.72 27.87
CA PRO A 55 -12.58 16.48 27.89
C PRO A 55 -11.73 17.68 27.44
N TYR A 56 -12.37 18.81 27.12
CA TYR A 56 -11.71 20.07 26.82
C TYR A 56 -11.22 20.75 28.10
N ARG A 57 -9.95 21.23 28.10
CA ARG A 57 -9.35 21.85 29.30
C ARG A 57 -9.73 23.32 29.43
N SER A 58 -10.04 23.98 28.32
CA SER A 58 -10.45 25.38 28.28
C SER A 58 -11.51 25.64 27.20
N PRO A 59 -12.30 26.74 27.32
CA PRO A 59 -13.16 27.21 26.24
C PRO A 59 -12.39 27.52 24.94
N GLN A 60 -11.12 27.93 25.05
CA GLN A 60 -10.27 28.23 23.90
C GLN A 60 -9.95 26.98 23.09
N ASP A 61 -9.68 25.85 23.75
CA ASP A 61 -9.39 24.59 23.08
C ASP A 61 -10.59 24.16 22.21
N LEU A 62 -11.81 24.25 22.75
CA LEU A 62 -13.04 23.95 22.03
C LEU A 62 -13.29 24.95 20.87
N ALA A 63 -13.07 26.23 21.11
CA ALA A 63 -13.23 27.27 20.09
C ALA A 63 -12.22 27.12 18.93
N MET A 64 -10.98 26.74 19.21
CA MET A 64 -9.95 26.48 18.22
C MET A 64 -10.24 25.22 17.40
N ASP A 65 -10.70 24.14 18.03
CA ASP A 65 -11.09 22.92 17.31
C ASP A 65 -12.29 23.15 16.38
N ALA A 66 -13.21 24.05 16.77
CA ALA A 66 -14.36 24.44 15.94
C ALA A 66 -13.98 25.26 14.69
N LEU A 67 -12.72 25.66 14.53
CA LEU A 67 -12.23 26.30 13.30
C LEU A 67 -12.13 25.31 12.14
N LEU A 68 -11.88 24.02 12.42
CA LEU A 68 -11.77 23.02 11.37
C LEU A 68 -13.15 22.66 10.81
N PRO A 69 -13.28 22.51 9.49
CA PRO A 69 -14.57 22.22 8.87
C PRO A 69 -15.10 20.83 9.22
N VAL A 70 -14.24 19.87 9.57
CA VAL A 70 -14.62 18.50 9.91
C VAL A 70 -14.23 18.19 11.35
N ALA A 71 -15.22 17.89 12.19
CA ALA A 71 -15.00 17.69 13.63
C ALA A 71 -14.08 16.49 13.93
N ALA A 72 -14.22 15.38 13.17
CA ALA A 72 -13.44 14.16 13.35
C ALA A 72 -11.93 14.35 13.10
N GLU A 73 -11.53 15.38 12.35
CA GLU A 73 -10.12 15.68 12.07
C GLU A 73 -9.39 16.30 13.27
N ASN A 74 -10.13 16.75 14.29
CA ASN A 74 -9.55 17.22 15.56
C ASN A 74 -9.10 16.08 16.49
N LEU A 75 -9.51 14.84 16.23
CA LEU A 75 -9.18 13.72 17.10
C LEU A 75 -7.70 13.37 16.98
N SER A 76 -7.02 13.29 18.12
CA SER A 76 -5.65 12.78 18.19
C SER A 76 -5.60 11.30 17.79
N GLU A 77 -4.42 10.84 17.40
CA GLU A 77 -4.17 9.42 17.19
C GLU A 77 -4.45 8.63 18.48
N ASN A 78 -4.98 7.40 18.36
CA ASN A 78 -5.27 6.55 19.51
C ASN A 78 -6.25 7.14 20.54
N SER A 79 -7.10 8.11 20.15
CA SER A 79 -8.13 8.69 21.02
C SER A 79 -9.03 7.62 21.62
N VAL A 80 -9.16 7.58 22.95
CA VAL A 80 -10.06 6.65 23.65
C VAL A 80 -11.51 6.91 23.24
N PHE A 81 -12.29 5.84 23.04
CA PHE A 81 -13.64 5.93 22.46
C PHE A 81 -14.59 6.91 23.17
N ASP A 82 -14.67 6.85 24.50
CA ASP A 82 -15.58 7.71 25.29
C ASP A 82 -15.10 9.19 25.29
N ASP A 83 -13.78 9.43 25.27
CA ASP A 83 -13.18 10.77 25.15
C ASP A 83 -13.47 11.39 23.78
N ALA A 84 -13.20 10.64 22.71
CA ALA A 84 -13.46 11.07 21.34
C ALA A 84 -14.94 11.41 21.12
N THR A 85 -15.84 10.54 21.58
CA THR A 85 -17.29 10.76 21.48
C THR A 85 -17.70 12.03 22.23
N SER A 86 -17.16 12.26 23.43
CA SER A 86 -17.45 13.46 24.21
C SER A 86 -16.91 14.74 23.54
N ARG A 87 -15.72 14.69 22.93
CA ARG A 87 -15.16 15.80 22.13
C ARG A 87 -16.06 16.16 20.95
N LEU A 88 -16.46 15.17 20.16
CA LEU A 88 -17.31 15.37 18.98
C LEU A 88 -18.67 15.95 19.37
N ASN A 89 -19.27 15.47 20.47
CA ASN A 89 -20.54 16.01 20.98
C ASN A 89 -20.40 17.48 21.43
N ALA A 90 -19.29 17.86 22.05
CA ALA A 90 -19.04 19.25 22.45
C ALA A 90 -18.85 20.16 21.23
N LEU A 91 -18.14 19.69 20.20
CA LEU A 91 -18.00 20.42 18.93
C LEU A 91 -19.35 20.60 18.23
N GLU A 92 -20.16 19.53 18.15
CA GLU A 92 -21.50 19.60 17.56
C GLU A 92 -22.40 20.58 18.32
N ALA A 93 -22.36 20.57 19.65
CA ALA A 93 -23.11 21.52 20.48
C ALA A 93 -22.67 22.98 20.25
N LEU A 94 -21.36 23.22 20.07
CA LEU A 94 -20.85 24.54 19.75
C LEU A 94 -21.30 25.00 18.36
N THR A 95 -21.13 24.16 17.33
CA THR A 95 -21.56 24.48 15.96
C THR A 95 -23.06 24.76 15.90
N ALA A 96 -23.88 23.98 16.63
CA ALA A 96 -25.32 24.22 16.73
C ALA A 96 -25.66 25.56 17.41
N ALA A 97 -24.89 25.97 18.43
CA ALA A 97 -25.07 27.26 19.10
C ALA A 97 -24.66 28.45 18.22
N SER A 98 -23.76 28.24 17.25
CA SER A 98 -23.30 29.24 16.29
C SER A 98 -24.07 29.21 14.96
N ALA A 99 -24.95 28.23 14.74
CA ALA A 99 -25.68 28.05 13.49
C ALA A 99 -26.57 29.26 13.14
N GLY A 100 -26.54 29.69 11.88
CA GLY A 100 -27.35 30.81 11.38
C GLY A 100 -26.81 32.21 11.71
N THR A 101 -25.56 32.31 12.18
CA THR A 101 -24.88 33.59 12.40
C THR A 101 -23.87 33.86 11.27
N GLU A 102 -23.66 35.13 10.90
CA GLU A 102 -22.58 35.54 9.94
C GLU A 102 -21.18 35.13 10.44
N VAL A 103 -21.06 34.68 11.68
CA VAL A 103 -19.81 34.31 12.36
C VAL A 103 -19.18 33.08 11.73
N LEU A 104 -19.96 32.03 11.44
CA LEU A 104 -19.41 30.79 10.87
C LEU A 104 -18.87 31.01 9.45
N GLU A 105 -19.55 31.81 8.64
CA GLU A 105 -19.10 32.16 7.29
C GLU A 105 -17.80 33.00 7.33
N ASN A 106 -17.73 33.98 8.23
CA ASN A 106 -16.53 34.81 8.41
C ASN A 106 -15.34 33.99 8.95
N VAL A 107 -15.58 33.08 9.91
CA VAL A 107 -14.56 32.15 10.41
C VAL A 107 -14.05 31.24 9.28
N ALA A 108 -14.97 30.63 8.52
CA ALA A 108 -14.61 29.76 7.41
C ALA A 108 -13.79 30.51 6.33
N GLY A 109 -14.08 31.79 6.09
CA GLY A 109 -13.29 32.65 5.21
C GLY A 109 -11.83 32.80 5.68
N VAL A 110 -11.62 33.12 6.96
CA VAL A 110 -10.27 33.26 7.54
C VAL A 110 -9.50 31.94 7.49
N VAL A 111 -10.15 30.84 7.86
CA VAL A 111 -9.54 29.50 7.85
C VAL A 111 -9.14 29.09 6.44
N ARG A 112 -10.02 29.33 5.45
CA ARG A 112 -9.73 29.05 4.03
C ARG A 112 -8.57 29.88 3.51
N ASP A 113 -8.47 31.14 3.90
CA ASP A 113 -7.36 32.01 3.49
C ASP A 113 -6.02 31.52 4.04
N GLN A 114 -5.97 31.06 5.30
CA GLN A 114 -4.77 30.43 5.84
C GLN A 114 -4.48 29.09 5.14
N ALA A 115 -5.50 28.26 4.90
CA ALA A 115 -5.33 26.99 4.20
C ALA A 115 -4.76 27.17 2.78
N LYS A 116 -5.16 28.23 2.05
CA LYS A 116 -4.58 28.59 0.75
C LYS A 116 -3.10 28.96 0.86
N ARG A 117 -2.71 29.75 1.87
CA ARG A 117 -1.30 30.11 2.11
C ARG A 117 -0.46 28.88 2.45
N MET A 118 -1.03 27.97 3.23
CA MET A 118 -0.43 26.70 3.61
C MET A 118 -0.55 25.62 2.54
N ARG A 119 -1.27 25.89 1.45
CA ARG A 119 -1.54 24.96 0.34
C ARG A 119 -2.15 23.63 0.81
N TYR A 120 -3.06 23.69 1.79
CA TYR A 120 -3.81 22.55 2.29
C TYR A 120 -5.13 22.41 1.50
N VAL A 121 -5.10 21.61 0.43
CA VAL A 121 -6.17 21.53 -0.58
C VAL A 121 -7.58 21.33 0.02
N PRO A 122 -7.82 20.37 0.95
CA PRO A 122 -9.18 20.08 1.43
C PRO A 122 -9.90 21.25 2.08
N VAL A 123 -9.15 22.18 2.70
CA VAL A 123 -9.71 23.37 3.38
C VAL A 123 -9.57 24.63 2.53
N ALA A 124 -8.58 24.67 1.62
CA ALA A 124 -8.41 25.77 0.68
C ALA A 124 -9.55 25.84 -0.37
N ALA A 125 -10.11 24.68 -0.71
CA ALA A 125 -11.27 24.54 -1.58
C ALA A 125 -12.53 25.18 -0.98
N ASN A 126 -13.36 25.80 -1.81
CA ASN A 126 -14.68 26.29 -1.39
C ASN A 126 -15.72 25.15 -1.43
N ALA A 127 -15.43 24.08 -0.68
CA ALA A 127 -16.12 22.79 -0.73
C ALA A 127 -16.70 22.44 0.66
N GLY A 128 -17.98 22.77 0.89
CA GLY A 128 -18.64 22.61 2.18
C GLY A 128 -19.43 21.32 2.33
N HIS A 129 -19.83 20.68 1.23
CA HIS A 129 -20.81 19.59 1.28
C HIS A 129 -20.26 18.33 1.95
N LEU A 130 -19.01 17.93 1.68
CA LEU A 130 -18.37 16.79 2.30
C LEU A 130 -18.17 17.01 3.79
N ALA A 131 -17.81 18.24 4.21
CA ALA A 131 -17.70 18.58 5.61
C ALA A 131 -19.05 18.48 6.34
N GLU A 132 -20.12 19.02 5.74
CA GLU A 132 -21.49 18.88 6.24
C GLU A 132 -21.93 17.41 6.32
N ILE A 133 -21.66 16.63 5.27
CA ILE A 133 -21.95 15.19 5.22
C ILE A 133 -21.20 14.47 6.36
N ARG A 134 -19.92 14.75 6.57
CA ARG A 134 -19.11 14.13 7.62
C ARG A 134 -19.63 14.47 9.01
N ASN A 135 -19.94 15.74 9.27
CA ASN A 135 -20.38 16.19 10.59
C ASN A 135 -21.83 15.78 10.93
N ALA A 136 -22.70 15.68 9.92
CA ALA A 136 -24.10 15.27 10.11
C ALA A 136 -24.28 13.75 10.29
N ASN A 137 -23.25 12.96 10.03
CA ASN A 137 -23.30 11.50 10.07
C ASN A 137 -22.22 10.92 10.99
N LEU A 138 -22.21 9.61 11.14
CA LEU A 138 -21.12 8.94 11.84
C LEU A 138 -19.86 8.97 10.99
N THR A 139 -18.80 9.61 11.48
CA THR A 139 -17.49 9.69 10.82
C THR A 139 -16.40 9.29 11.79
N ILE A 140 -15.50 8.40 11.35
CA ILE A 140 -14.42 7.85 12.17
C ILE A 140 -13.07 7.91 11.43
N PRO A 141 -11.97 8.31 12.11
CA PRO A 141 -10.60 8.07 11.63
C PRO A 141 -10.39 6.62 11.24
N THR A 142 -9.73 6.37 10.11
CA THR A 142 -9.48 5.04 9.58
C THR A 142 -8.02 4.92 9.15
N SER A 143 -7.31 3.95 9.71
CA SER A 143 -5.92 3.70 9.35
C SER A 143 -5.80 3.12 7.94
N ALA A 144 -4.94 3.73 7.13
CA ALA A 144 -4.76 3.40 5.71
C ALA A 144 -3.27 3.28 5.30
N SER A 145 -2.35 3.19 6.26
CA SER A 145 -0.90 3.11 6.05
C SER A 145 -0.27 2.02 6.94
N GLY A 146 1.02 1.74 6.71
CA GLY A 146 1.84 0.81 7.47
C GLY A 146 1.22 -0.58 7.58
N ARG A 147 1.22 -1.13 8.79
CA ARG A 147 0.58 -2.42 9.11
C ARG A 147 -0.86 -2.49 8.60
N TRP A 148 -1.63 -1.42 8.73
CA TRP A 148 -3.05 -1.41 8.39
C TRP A 148 -3.32 -1.31 6.88
N ALA A 149 -2.31 -0.98 6.08
CA ALA A 149 -2.30 -1.17 4.63
C ALA A 149 -1.80 -2.57 4.20
N GLY A 150 -1.37 -3.41 5.14
CA GLY A 150 -0.83 -4.75 4.88
C GLY A 150 0.68 -4.80 4.75
N PHE A 151 1.41 -3.75 5.14
CA PHE A 151 2.86 -3.80 5.25
C PHE A 151 3.30 -4.33 6.62
N GLU A 152 4.60 -4.54 6.79
CA GLU A 152 5.17 -4.89 8.08
C GLU A 152 5.03 -3.74 9.08
N ASP A 153 5.03 -4.06 10.37
CA ASP A 153 4.96 -3.07 11.46
C ASP A 153 6.36 -2.48 11.70
N VAL A 154 6.72 -1.50 10.88
CA VAL A 154 8.05 -0.86 10.86
C VAL A 154 7.93 0.65 11.09
N ASP A 155 9.02 1.26 11.60
CA ASP A 155 9.12 2.69 11.85
C ASP A 155 10.23 3.31 10.95
N PRO A 156 9.94 4.35 10.13
CA PRO A 156 8.61 4.90 9.86
C PRO A 156 7.70 3.92 9.08
N PRO A 157 6.37 4.04 9.21
CA PRO A 157 5.43 3.19 8.49
C PRO A 157 5.50 3.44 6.97
N VAL A 158 5.21 2.39 6.21
CA VAL A 158 5.12 2.46 4.75
C VAL A 158 3.79 3.11 4.34
N GLN A 159 3.86 4.11 3.47
CA GLN A 159 2.65 4.79 2.95
C GLN A 159 1.67 3.81 2.28
N GLY A 160 0.39 4.05 2.50
CA GLY A 160 -0.69 3.40 1.76
C GLY A 160 -0.67 3.82 0.30
N ASN A 161 -1.37 3.05 -0.55
CA ASN A 161 -1.60 3.39 -1.96
C ASN A 161 -2.90 2.73 -2.44
N SER A 162 -3.30 3.03 -3.68
CA SER A 162 -4.57 2.54 -4.19
C SER A 162 -4.66 1.01 -4.26
N ASP A 163 -3.56 0.31 -4.58
CA ASP A 163 -3.50 -1.16 -4.63
C ASP A 163 -3.82 -1.73 -3.24
N THR A 164 -3.11 -1.24 -2.21
CA THR A 164 -3.22 -1.77 -0.86
C THR A 164 -4.54 -1.38 -0.21
N GLY A 165 -4.98 -0.13 -0.36
CA GLY A 165 -6.20 0.36 0.25
C GLY A 165 -7.46 -0.29 -0.31
N HIS A 166 -7.61 -0.39 -1.65
CA HIS A 166 -8.75 -1.09 -2.26
C HIS A 166 -8.80 -2.57 -1.87
N GLN A 167 -7.61 -3.19 -1.74
CA GLN A 167 -7.51 -4.55 -1.24
C GLN A 167 -8.01 -4.65 0.22
N GLN A 168 -7.63 -3.74 1.11
CA GLN A 168 -8.10 -3.79 2.50
C GLN A 168 -9.62 -3.56 2.62
N ILE A 169 -10.18 -2.58 1.91
CA ILE A 169 -11.58 -2.12 2.04
C ILE A 169 -12.60 -3.26 1.96
N THR A 170 -12.36 -4.26 1.12
CA THR A 170 -13.28 -5.39 0.88
C THR A 170 -12.83 -6.71 1.48
N ASN A 171 -11.63 -6.79 2.04
CA ASN A 171 -11.24 -7.97 2.81
C ASN A 171 -11.87 -7.94 4.21
N LEU A 172 -12.18 -9.12 4.73
CA LEU A 172 -12.76 -9.31 6.06
C LEU A 172 -11.69 -9.30 7.16
N ARG A 173 -10.43 -9.27 6.78
CA ARG A 173 -9.27 -9.22 7.68
C ARG A 173 -8.12 -8.51 7.00
N LEU A 174 -7.09 -8.23 7.78
CA LEU A 174 -5.83 -7.70 7.30
C LEU A 174 -5.32 -8.55 6.13
N ALA A 175 -5.09 -7.87 5.02
CA ALA A 175 -4.69 -8.50 3.78
C ALA A 175 -3.20 -8.21 3.54
N PRO A 176 -2.28 -9.10 3.95
CA PRO A 176 -0.85 -8.80 3.92
C PRO A 176 -0.35 -8.61 2.49
N GLN A 177 0.49 -7.59 2.31
CA GLN A 177 1.38 -7.51 1.16
C GLN A 177 2.48 -8.55 1.30
N LEU A 178 3.09 -8.90 0.18
CA LEU A 178 4.03 -10.00 0.13
C LEU A 178 5.18 -9.92 1.16
N PRO A 179 5.79 -8.74 1.44
CA PRO A 179 6.80 -8.63 2.49
C PRO A 179 6.28 -9.04 3.87
N MET A 180 5.06 -8.59 4.22
CA MET A 180 4.40 -8.95 5.46
C MET A 180 4.02 -10.43 5.49
N GLU A 181 3.53 -11.00 4.38
CA GLU A 181 3.18 -12.42 4.29
C GLU A 181 4.41 -13.31 4.56
N ILE A 182 5.55 -12.96 3.97
CA ILE A 182 6.83 -13.66 4.20
C ILE A 182 7.24 -13.50 5.67
N THR A 183 7.20 -12.29 6.24
CA THR A 183 7.58 -12.06 7.63
C THR A 183 6.67 -12.79 8.62
N GLN A 184 5.35 -12.75 8.44
CA GLN A 184 4.41 -13.53 9.25
C GLN A 184 4.70 -15.04 9.17
N SER A 185 5.09 -15.54 7.99
CA SER A 185 5.47 -16.94 7.82
C SER A 185 6.77 -17.30 8.56
N ILE A 186 7.70 -16.35 8.69
CA ILE A 186 8.93 -16.51 9.48
C ILE A 186 8.56 -16.57 10.96
N ASP A 187 7.74 -15.62 11.43
CA ASP A 187 7.34 -15.49 12.83
C ASP A 187 6.57 -16.72 13.33
N ASN A 188 5.67 -17.28 12.51
CA ASN A 188 4.92 -18.49 12.85
C ASN A 188 5.65 -19.81 12.46
N GLY A 189 6.86 -19.70 11.93
CA GLY A 189 7.73 -20.81 11.54
C GLY A 189 7.28 -21.61 10.31
N SER A 190 6.22 -21.21 9.60
CA SER A 190 5.78 -21.88 8.36
C SER A 190 6.73 -21.64 7.19
N PHE A 191 7.52 -20.55 7.21
CA PHE A 191 8.60 -20.28 6.26
C PHE A 191 9.55 -21.48 6.14
N PHE A 192 9.98 -22.03 7.28
CA PHE A 192 10.92 -23.15 7.35
C PHE A 192 10.33 -24.49 6.90
N ARG A 193 9.02 -24.56 6.66
CA ARG A 193 8.31 -25.73 6.15
C ARG A 193 7.66 -25.47 4.78
N ASN A 194 7.95 -24.33 4.16
CA ASN A 194 7.41 -24.01 2.84
C ASN A 194 7.86 -25.08 1.83
N PRO A 195 6.94 -25.77 1.14
CA PRO A 195 7.27 -26.95 0.36
C PRO A 195 8.20 -26.66 -0.82
N GLU A 196 8.15 -25.46 -1.40
CA GLU A 196 9.07 -25.09 -2.49
C GLU A 196 10.43 -24.66 -1.95
N LEU A 197 10.45 -23.79 -0.94
CA LEU A 197 11.69 -23.23 -0.38
C LEU A 197 12.49 -24.23 0.47
N ALA A 198 11.85 -24.93 1.41
CA ALA A 198 12.50 -25.99 2.16
C ALA A 198 12.79 -27.20 1.26
N GLY A 199 11.91 -27.46 0.28
CA GLY A 199 12.08 -28.56 -0.66
C GLY A 199 13.32 -28.41 -1.55
N ILE A 200 13.58 -27.22 -2.10
CA ILE A 200 14.77 -26.99 -2.95
C ILE A 200 16.07 -27.14 -2.16
N VAL A 201 16.12 -26.60 -0.94
CA VAL A 201 17.28 -26.73 -0.03
C VAL A 201 17.49 -28.19 0.36
N SER A 202 16.42 -28.87 0.80
CA SER A 202 16.47 -30.28 1.20
C SER A 202 16.98 -31.19 0.08
N ARG A 203 16.47 -31.02 -1.15
CA ARG A 203 16.96 -31.78 -2.32
C ARG A 203 18.43 -31.49 -2.59
N ALA A 204 18.84 -30.22 -2.52
CA ALA A 204 20.23 -29.84 -2.77
C ALA A 204 21.22 -30.43 -1.77
N VAL A 205 20.86 -30.43 -0.48
CA VAL A 205 21.66 -31.07 0.57
C VAL A 205 21.74 -32.58 0.36
N ALA A 206 20.61 -33.24 0.07
CA ALA A 206 20.57 -34.69 -0.17
C ALA A 206 21.43 -35.13 -1.35
N ASP A 207 21.39 -34.36 -2.44
CA ASP A 207 22.12 -34.64 -3.68
C ASP A 207 23.58 -34.11 -3.66
N ARG A 208 23.96 -33.40 -2.58
CA ARG A 208 25.26 -32.70 -2.44
C ARG A 208 25.57 -31.75 -3.60
N ARG A 209 24.55 -31.10 -4.15
CA ARG A 209 24.69 -30.09 -5.21
C ARG A 209 24.78 -28.68 -4.61
N PRO A 210 25.45 -27.73 -5.28
CA PRO A 210 25.47 -26.34 -4.88
C PRO A 210 24.07 -25.72 -4.68
N ILE A 211 23.95 -24.91 -3.62
CA ILE A 211 22.83 -24.02 -3.35
C ILE A 211 23.30 -22.60 -3.68
N ASN A 212 22.83 -22.09 -4.80
CA ASN A 212 23.08 -20.73 -5.22
C ASN A 212 21.90 -19.84 -4.80
N PHE A 213 22.15 -18.63 -4.33
CA PHE A 213 21.07 -17.67 -4.10
C PHE A 213 21.50 -16.23 -4.34
N THR A 214 20.52 -15.38 -4.61
CA THR A 214 20.74 -13.94 -4.84
C THR A 214 19.83 -13.09 -3.97
N TYR A 215 20.33 -11.95 -3.51
CA TYR A 215 19.64 -11.05 -2.60
C TYR A 215 20.16 -9.61 -2.75
N LEU A 216 19.24 -8.64 -2.86
CA LEU A 216 19.56 -7.21 -2.75
C LEU A 216 19.79 -6.83 -1.30
N LEU A 217 21.00 -6.37 -0.98
CA LEU A 217 21.39 -5.91 0.35
C LEU A 217 20.67 -4.60 0.71
N SER A 218 19.44 -4.74 1.18
CA SER A 218 18.59 -3.65 1.64
C SER A 218 17.61 -4.13 2.72
N GLY A 219 16.84 -3.20 3.25
CA GLY A 219 15.63 -3.47 4.03
C GLY A 219 15.88 -3.92 5.46
N VAL A 220 16.77 -3.24 6.19
CA VAL A 220 16.89 -3.40 7.65
C VAL A 220 15.72 -2.66 8.33
N GLY A 221 15.39 -1.45 7.89
CA GLY A 221 14.28 -0.62 8.39
C GLY A 221 13.21 -0.30 7.32
N GLY A 222 12.28 0.60 7.63
CA GLY A 222 11.25 1.07 6.67
C GLY A 222 11.80 2.03 5.61
N SER A 223 12.91 2.70 5.91
CA SER A 223 13.49 3.78 5.11
C SER A 223 14.68 3.38 4.22
N ASP A 224 15.09 2.11 4.18
CA ASP A 224 16.30 1.64 3.49
C ASP A 224 16.11 0.49 2.51
N GLY A 225 15.03 0.52 1.72
CA GLY A 225 14.93 -0.31 0.53
C GLY A 225 14.21 -1.65 0.72
N ARG A 226 13.21 -1.72 1.62
CA ARG A 226 12.19 -2.80 1.66
C ARG A 226 11.26 -2.86 0.43
N VAL A 227 11.77 -2.45 -0.72
CA VAL A 227 11.06 -2.36 -2.01
C VAL A 227 11.19 -3.67 -2.79
N HIS A 228 12.36 -4.30 -2.75
CA HIS A 228 12.65 -5.53 -3.49
C HIS A 228 13.00 -6.71 -2.59
N SER A 229 13.51 -6.48 -1.39
CA SER A 229 13.99 -7.48 -0.45
C SER A 229 13.86 -6.95 0.98
N ALA A 230 14.02 -7.82 1.98
CA ALA A 230 14.00 -7.44 3.40
C ALA A 230 15.00 -8.28 4.20
N TRP A 231 15.76 -7.63 5.08
CA TRP A 231 16.93 -8.26 5.72
C TRP A 231 16.57 -9.47 6.57
N ASN A 232 15.43 -9.42 7.25
CA ASN A 232 14.90 -10.55 8.03
C ASN A 232 14.57 -11.77 7.16
N HIS A 233 14.30 -11.59 5.86
CA HIS A 233 14.08 -12.71 4.93
C HIS A 233 15.41 -13.41 4.60
N LEU A 234 16.51 -12.65 4.43
CA LEU A 234 17.85 -13.21 4.28
C LEU A 234 18.24 -14.01 5.53
N GLU A 235 18.07 -13.43 6.72
CA GLU A 235 18.37 -14.10 7.99
C GLU A 235 17.59 -15.41 8.14
N ALA A 236 16.28 -15.40 7.83
CA ALA A 236 15.45 -16.59 7.87
C ALA A 236 15.87 -17.64 6.84
N PHE A 237 16.24 -17.23 5.63
CA PHE A 237 16.75 -18.17 4.62
C PHE A 237 18.08 -18.81 5.04
N LEU A 238 19.01 -18.05 5.62
CA LEU A 238 20.26 -18.61 6.14
C LEU A 238 20.02 -19.57 7.31
N ARG A 239 19.07 -19.28 8.20
CA ARG A 239 18.63 -20.24 9.24
C ARG A 239 18.05 -21.51 8.62
N LEU A 240 17.22 -21.40 7.58
CA LEU A 240 16.71 -22.56 6.86
C LEU A 240 17.85 -23.42 6.26
N VAL A 241 18.83 -22.77 5.64
CA VAL A 241 19.96 -23.45 4.98
C VAL A 241 20.91 -24.10 5.98
N PHE A 242 21.37 -23.35 6.99
CA PHE A 242 22.46 -23.78 7.87
C PHE A 242 21.99 -24.42 9.19
N GLU A 243 20.87 -23.99 9.77
CA GLU A 243 20.37 -24.56 11.03
C GLU A 243 19.37 -25.69 10.81
N VAL A 244 18.42 -25.51 9.88
CA VAL A 244 17.34 -26.49 9.67
C VAL A 244 17.79 -27.64 8.77
N HIS A 245 18.56 -27.35 7.72
CA HIS A 245 19.02 -28.35 6.76
C HIS A 245 20.52 -28.67 6.86
N GLU A 246 21.26 -28.02 7.76
CA GLU A 246 22.68 -28.30 8.04
C GLU A 246 23.55 -28.34 6.77
N ALA A 247 23.27 -27.45 5.82
CA ALA A 247 23.99 -27.41 4.56
C ALA A 247 25.49 -27.11 4.79
N ASP A 248 26.36 -27.81 4.07
CA ASP A 248 27.80 -27.56 4.08
C ASP A 248 28.09 -26.17 3.46
N PRO A 249 28.68 -25.21 4.20
CA PRO A 249 28.97 -23.87 3.67
C PRO A 249 29.85 -23.85 2.41
N ARG A 250 30.53 -24.96 2.10
CA ARG A 250 31.33 -25.11 0.87
C ARG A 250 30.48 -25.29 -0.38
N LEU A 251 29.23 -25.70 -0.22
CA LEU A 251 28.24 -25.91 -1.27
C LEU A 251 27.21 -24.76 -1.34
N VAL A 252 27.32 -23.73 -0.50
CA VAL A 252 26.43 -22.57 -0.54
C VAL A 252 27.15 -21.40 -1.21
N GLN A 253 26.48 -20.73 -2.14
CA GLN A 253 27.03 -19.63 -2.93
C GLN A 253 26.01 -18.48 -3.03
N MET A 254 26.42 -17.28 -2.62
CA MET A 254 25.60 -16.08 -2.57
C MET A 254 26.09 -15.06 -3.59
N GLN A 255 25.16 -14.52 -4.36
CA GLN A 255 25.32 -13.24 -5.04
C GLN A 255 24.68 -12.14 -4.19
N ALA A 256 25.50 -11.24 -3.67
CA ALA A 256 25.03 -10.02 -3.02
C ALA A 256 24.86 -8.91 -4.06
N ILE A 257 23.64 -8.35 -4.16
CA ILE A 257 23.36 -7.22 -5.02
C ILE A 257 23.40 -5.94 -4.17
N LEU A 258 24.16 -4.93 -4.59
CA LEU A 258 24.23 -3.63 -3.93
C LEU A 258 23.14 -2.68 -4.46
N ASP A 259 22.56 -1.89 -3.57
CA ASP A 259 21.40 -1.05 -3.88
C ASP A 259 21.78 0.33 -4.45
N GLY A 260 22.11 1.29 -3.58
CA GLY A 260 22.48 2.66 -3.96
C GLY A 260 21.35 3.49 -4.58
N ARG A 261 20.11 3.00 -4.60
CA ARG A 261 18.95 3.70 -5.17
C ARG A 261 17.78 3.81 -4.21
N ASP A 262 17.36 2.69 -3.60
CA ASP A 262 16.33 2.70 -2.56
C ASP A 262 16.97 2.90 -1.16
N SER A 263 18.31 2.92 -1.11
CA SER A 263 19.17 3.29 0.02
C SER A 263 20.22 4.30 -0.44
N PRO A 264 20.96 4.97 0.49
CA PRO A 264 22.05 5.87 0.12
C PRO A 264 23.09 5.24 -0.83
N ASP A 265 23.65 6.05 -1.72
CA ASP A 265 24.46 5.63 -2.88
C ASP A 265 25.69 4.77 -2.53
N THR A 266 26.23 4.89 -1.31
CA THR A 266 27.41 4.14 -0.82
C THR A 266 27.11 3.30 0.42
N SER A 267 25.83 2.99 0.66
CA SER A 267 25.34 2.27 1.86
C SER A 267 25.87 0.84 2.04
N SER A 268 26.51 0.26 1.03
CA SER A 268 27.27 -0.99 1.16
C SER A 268 28.40 -0.87 2.19
N MET A 269 29.04 0.30 2.25
CA MET A 269 30.16 0.62 3.15
C MET A 269 29.76 1.60 4.23
N ASP A 270 29.02 2.66 3.88
CA ASP A 270 28.69 3.74 4.78
C ASP A 270 27.45 3.45 5.62
N ARG A 271 27.44 3.96 6.86
CA ARG A 271 26.31 3.81 7.79
C ARG A 271 25.74 5.17 8.19
N THR A 272 24.44 5.35 7.98
CA THR A 272 23.69 6.54 8.44
C THR A 272 22.61 6.09 9.41
N GLY A 273 22.81 6.35 10.71
CA GLY A 273 21.94 5.78 11.76
C GLY A 273 22.02 4.26 11.75
N ASP A 274 20.87 3.60 11.61
CA ASP A 274 20.75 2.14 11.47
C ASP A 274 20.81 1.64 10.02
N ILE A 275 20.89 2.55 9.04
CA ILE A 275 20.86 2.24 7.62
C ILE A 275 22.29 2.06 7.08
N GLY A 276 22.50 1.06 6.23
CA GLY A 276 23.77 0.81 5.55
C GLY A 276 24.77 0.00 6.37
N GLY A 277 26.05 0.05 5.95
CA GLY A 277 27.10 -0.86 6.41
C GLY A 277 26.82 -2.32 6.03
N TYR A 278 26.17 -2.55 4.89
CA TYR A 278 25.64 -3.87 4.54
C TYR A 278 26.71 -4.95 4.38
N ILE A 279 27.92 -4.60 3.94
CA ILE A 279 29.01 -5.56 3.82
C ILE A 279 29.49 -6.05 5.19
N ASP A 280 29.60 -5.16 6.18
CA ASP A 280 29.95 -5.54 7.55
C ASP A 280 28.84 -6.40 8.16
N ARG A 281 27.58 -6.00 7.99
CA ARG A 281 26.41 -6.78 8.46
C ARG A 281 26.37 -8.18 7.84
N LEU A 282 26.68 -8.29 6.55
CA LEU A 282 26.71 -9.57 5.86
C LEU A 282 27.86 -10.46 6.34
N GLU A 283 29.06 -9.89 6.56
CA GLU A 283 30.20 -10.61 7.14
C GLU A 283 29.84 -11.18 8.51
N ASP A 284 29.28 -10.35 9.39
CA ASP A 284 28.83 -10.77 10.73
C ASP A 284 27.74 -11.84 10.67
N LEU A 285 26.77 -11.69 9.76
CA LEU A 285 25.66 -12.64 9.61
C LEU A 285 26.14 -14.00 9.11
N LEU A 286 27.02 -14.04 8.11
CA LEU A 286 27.59 -15.29 7.60
C LEU A 286 28.56 -15.94 8.61
N GLY A 287 29.30 -15.13 9.38
CA GLY A 287 30.21 -15.62 10.42
C GLY A 287 29.52 -16.40 11.53
N ARG A 288 28.24 -16.13 11.82
CA ARG A 288 27.42 -16.93 12.76
C ARG A 288 27.29 -18.40 12.36
N TYR A 289 27.49 -18.72 11.08
CA TYR A 289 27.37 -20.07 10.53
C TYR A 289 28.72 -20.61 10.02
N GLU A 290 29.84 -19.94 10.31
CA GLU A 290 31.16 -20.23 9.70
C GLU A 290 31.09 -20.29 8.16
N ALA A 291 30.25 -19.42 7.59
CA ALA A 291 29.82 -19.46 6.21
C ALA A 291 30.23 -18.23 5.41
N GLU A 292 31.22 -17.44 5.86
CA GLU A 292 31.74 -16.26 5.15
C GLU A 292 32.16 -16.60 3.73
N ARG A 293 32.64 -17.84 3.53
CA ARG A 293 33.01 -18.38 2.22
C ARG A 293 31.85 -18.55 1.23
N SER A 294 30.62 -18.39 1.70
CA SER A 294 29.42 -18.48 0.86
C SER A 294 29.24 -17.22 0.03
N LEU A 295 29.82 -16.07 0.41
CA LEU A 295 29.80 -14.89 -0.45
C LEU A 295 30.67 -15.16 -1.69
N ALA A 296 30.02 -15.32 -2.85
CA ALA A 296 30.68 -15.68 -4.10
C ALA A 296 30.77 -14.50 -5.07
N TRP A 297 29.73 -13.65 -5.12
CA TRP A 297 29.69 -12.49 -6.01
C TRP A 297 29.12 -11.25 -5.32
N VAL A 298 29.61 -10.08 -5.71
CA VAL A 298 29.04 -8.78 -5.38
C VAL A 298 28.86 -7.97 -6.67
N ILE A 299 27.69 -7.37 -6.85
CA ILE A 299 27.33 -6.67 -8.10
C ILE A 299 26.33 -5.55 -7.82
N GLY A 300 26.35 -4.45 -8.57
CA GLY A 300 25.36 -3.38 -8.48
C GLY A 300 24.02 -3.73 -9.11
N ARG A 301 22.92 -3.21 -8.55
CA ARG A 301 21.55 -3.50 -9.03
C ARG A 301 21.29 -3.09 -10.48
N ASN A 302 21.98 -2.08 -11.03
CA ASN A 302 21.71 -1.63 -12.40
C ASN A 302 22.07 -2.70 -13.43
N GLN A 303 23.03 -3.57 -13.10
CA GLN A 303 23.38 -4.74 -13.89
C GLN A 303 22.57 -5.98 -13.48
N ALA A 304 22.53 -6.31 -12.19
CA ALA A 304 21.93 -7.56 -11.70
C ALA A 304 20.39 -7.60 -11.76
N MET A 305 19.74 -6.43 -11.77
CA MET A 305 18.29 -6.27 -11.59
C MET A 305 17.69 -5.44 -12.73
N ASP A 306 18.14 -5.69 -13.96
CA ASP A 306 17.63 -5.04 -15.16
C ASP A 306 16.18 -5.43 -15.46
N ARG A 307 15.32 -4.42 -15.66
CA ARG A 307 13.90 -4.59 -16.05
C ARG A 307 13.58 -4.10 -17.45
N ASP A 308 14.56 -3.45 -18.10
CA ASP A 308 14.40 -2.83 -19.42
C ASP A 308 14.87 -3.76 -20.55
N TYR A 309 15.27 -5.00 -20.20
CA TYR A 309 15.80 -6.03 -21.08
C TYR A 309 16.98 -5.52 -21.92
N ARG A 310 17.91 -4.84 -21.25
CA ARG A 310 19.21 -4.45 -21.80
C ARG A 310 20.14 -5.66 -21.79
N GLU A 311 20.34 -6.26 -22.96
CA GLU A 311 21.17 -7.47 -23.10
C GLU A 311 22.54 -7.34 -22.42
N PRO A 312 23.32 -6.23 -22.58
CA PRO A 312 24.64 -6.14 -21.95
C PRO A 312 24.62 -6.28 -20.42
N ASN A 313 23.55 -5.83 -19.76
CA ASN A 313 23.43 -5.93 -18.32
C ASN A 313 23.15 -7.37 -17.89
N VAL A 314 22.17 -8.00 -18.55
CA VAL A 314 21.73 -9.36 -18.25
C VAL A 314 22.81 -10.38 -18.62
N SER A 315 23.47 -10.21 -19.77
CA SER A 315 24.53 -11.10 -20.24
C SER A 315 25.76 -11.02 -19.35
N ALA A 316 26.16 -9.83 -18.90
CA ALA A 316 27.32 -9.67 -18.04
C ALA A 316 27.08 -10.22 -16.62
N ASP A 317 25.89 -10.03 -16.06
CA ASP A 317 25.50 -10.69 -14.80
C ASP A 317 25.51 -12.22 -14.95
N TYR A 318 24.89 -12.74 -16.02
CA TYR A 318 24.87 -14.17 -16.32
C TYR A 318 26.29 -14.75 -16.52
N ALA A 319 27.17 -14.05 -17.24
CA ALA A 319 28.55 -14.46 -17.45
C ALA A 319 29.34 -14.50 -16.14
N SER A 320 29.09 -13.60 -15.20
CA SER A 320 29.71 -13.65 -13.88
C SER A 320 29.29 -14.90 -13.09
N LEU A 321 28.01 -15.28 -13.17
CA LEU A 321 27.44 -16.41 -12.44
C LEU A 321 27.80 -17.77 -13.06
N VAL A 322 27.77 -17.89 -14.39
CA VAL A 322 27.90 -19.17 -15.10
C VAL A 322 29.30 -19.36 -15.68
N SER A 323 29.87 -18.29 -16.23
CA SER A 323 31.20 -18.29 -16.86
C SER A 323 32.32 -17.77 -15.95
N GLY A 324 32.01 -17.35 -14.71
CA GLY A 324 33.00 -16.82 -13.77
C GLY A 324 33.77 -15.60 -14.32
N GLU A 325 33.17 -14.86 -15.27
CA GLU A 325 33.78 -13.71 -15.93
C GLU A 325 33.54 -12.45 -15.11
N CYS A 326 34.48 -12.15 -14.21
CA CYS A 326 34.43 -10.98 -13.34
C CYS A 326 35.83 -10.65 -12.79
N GLU A 327 36.01 -9.42 -12.30
CA GLU A 327 37.19 -9.13 -11.47
C GLU A 327 37.12 -9.92 -10.16
N THR A 328 38.28 -10.25 -9.58
CA THR A 328 38.32 -11.07 -8.35
C THR A 328 39.05 -10.38 -7.21
N VAL A 329 38.51 -10.52 -6.00
CA VAL A 329 39.13 -10.05 -4.75
C VAL A 329 39.28 -11.20 -3.75
N ARG A 330 40.11 -11.02 -2.72
CA ARG A 330 40.29 -12.02 -1.66
C ARG A 330 39.54 -11.66 -0.37
N GLY A 331 38.50 -12.43 -0.07
CA GLY A 331 37.64 -12.30 1.11
C GLY A 331 37.03 -10.89 1.31
N PHE A 332 36.40 -10.70 2.47
CA PHE A 332 35.76 -9.44 2.83
C PHE A 332 36.74 -8.26 2.88
N SER A 333 37.96 -8.45 3.40
CA SER A 333 38.95 -7.36 3.42
C SER A 333 39.35 -6.90 2.02
N GLY A 334 39.45 -7.82 1.05
CA GLY A 334 39.71 -7.48 -0.35
C GLY A 334 38.53 -6.74 -0.99
N LEU A 335 37.32 -7.23 -0.74
CA LEU A 335 36.08 -6.61 -1.19
C LEU A 335 35.92 -5.18 -0.66
N LYS A 336 36.07 -4.95 0.65
CA LYS A 336 35.99 -3.61 1.26
C LYS A 336 37.00 -2.63 0.66
N ARG A 337 38.21 -3.09 0.30
CA ARG A 337 39.21 -2.26 -0.40
C ARG A 337 38.77 -1.92 -1.83
N ALA A 338 38.19 -2.87 -2.56
CA ALA A 338 37.68 -2.63 -3.91
C ALA A 338 36.51 -1.64 -3.90
N LEU A 339 35.54 -1.82 -2.99
CA LEU A 339 34.41 -0.90 -2.81
C LEU A 339 34.89 0.50 -2.42
N SER A 340 35.76 0.61 -1.41
CA SER A 340 36.32 1.91 -1.00
C SER A 340 37.04 2.63 -2.14
N LYS A 341 37.74 1.88 -3.01
CA LYS A 341 38.36 2.46 -4.22
C LYS A 341 37.30 2.92 -5.21
N PHE A 342 36.32 2.08 -5.52
CA PHE A 342 35.24 2.39 -6.47
C PHE A 342 34.45 3.64 -6.06
N HIS A 343 34.09 3.76 -4.77
CA HIS A 343 33.42 4.94 -4.22
C HIS A 343 34.30 6.20 -4.27
N LYS A 344 35.60 6.10 -3.98
CA LYS A 344 36.55 7.23 -4.10
C LYS A 344 36.71 7.70 -5.54
N ASP A 345 36.60 6.79 -6.49
CA ASP A 345 36.65 7.08 -7.93
C ASP A 345 35.30 7.64 -8.45
N GLY A 346 34.30 7.80 -7.57
CA GLY A 346 32.99 8.41 -7.85
C GLY A 346 31.91 7.43 -8.30
N GLY A 347 32.16 6.12 -8.23
CA GLY A 347 31.15 5.10 -8.52
C GLY A 347 30.20 4.89 -7.35
N GLY A 348 28.91 4.72 -7.62
CA GLY A 348 27.88 4.39 -6.63
C GLY A 348 27.55 2.90 -6.60
N ASP A 349 27.05 2.39 -5.48
CA ASP A 349 26.75 0.97 -5.25
C ASP A 349 25.92 0.34 -6.37
N GLY A 350 24.93 1.07 -6.89
CA GLY A 350 24.04 0.58 -7.93
C GLY A 350 24.74 0.25 -9.25
N ASP A 351 25.92 0.83 -9.51
CA ASP A 351 26.69 0.72 -10.75
C ASP A 351 27.93 -0.18 -10.63
N LEU A 352 28.15 -0.82 -9.47
CA LEU A 352 29.31 -1.68 -9.27
C LEU A 352 29.32 -2.86 -10.29
N PRO A 353 30.37 -3.02 -11.11
CA PRO A 353 30.54 -4.22 -11.93
C PRO A 353 30.65 -5.49 -11.07
N ALA A 354 30.37 -6.66 -11.65
CA ALA A 354 30.48 -7.92 -10.92
C ALA A 354 31.91 -8.15 -10.38
N ILE A 355 32.01 -8.47 -9.09
CA ILE A 355 33.23 -8.88 -8.39
C ILE A 355 33.03 -10.29 -7.83
N GLY A 356 33.92 -11.22 -8.20
CA GLY A 356 34.03 -12.53 -7.57
C GLY A 356 34.86 -12.49 -6.28
N VAL A 357 34.37 -13.10 -5.21
CA VAL A 357 35.04 -13.11 -3.91
C VAL A 357 35.68 -14.48 -3.67
N LEU A 358 37.01 -14.51 -3.63
CA LEU A 358 37.79 -15.72 -3.41
C LEU A 358 38.18 -15.82 -1.93
N HIS A 359 37.78 -16.90 -1.25
CA HIS A 359 38.20 -17.16 0.13
C HIS A 359 39.42 -18.07 0.16
N HIS A 360 39.19 -19.38 -0.04
CA HIS A 360 40.24 -20.40 -0.14
C HIS A 360 40.36 -20.99 -1.54
N ASP A 361 39.45 -20.62 -2.44
CA ASP A 361 39.40 -21.10 -3.81
C ASP A 361 40.38 -20.32 -4.69
N LEU A 362 40.92 -20.98 -5.73
CA LEU A 362 41.83 -20.35 -6.70
C LEU A 362 41.07 -19.68 -7.85
N ASP A 363 39.86 -20.18 -8.15
CA ASP A 363 39.01 -19.73 -9.24
C ASP A 363 37.66 -19.23 -8.70
N PRO A 364 36.99 -18.29 -9.39
CA PRO A 364 35.62 -17.88 -9.07
C PRO A 364 34.66 -19.07 -9.04
N LYS A 365 33.70 -19.03 -8.12
CA LYS A 365 32.56 -19.95 -8.12
C LYS A 365 31.73 -19.81 -9.40
N ARG A 366 30.98 -20.85 -9.73
CA ARG A 366 30.16 -20.95 -10.95
C ARG A 366 28.89 -21.72 -10.64
N ILE A 367 27.79 -21.29 -11.23
CA ILE A 367 26.54 -22.05 -11.30
C ILE A 367 26.66 -23.09 -12.41
N GLY A 368 26.53 -24.36 -12.03
CA GLY A 368 26.62 -25.52 -12.92
C GLY A 368 25.27 -26.14 -13.25
N PRO A 369 25.23 -27.09 -14.21
CA PRO A 369 24.00 -27.78 -14.54
C PRO A 369 23.40 -28.56 -13.36
N GLY A 370 22.09 -28.40 -13.14
CA GLY A 370 21.33 -29.11 -12.09
C GLY A 370 21.44 -28.50 -10.69
N ASP A 371 22.21 -27.43 -10.50
CA ASP A 371 22.32 -26.72 -9.23
C ASP A 371 20.98 -26.16 -8.77
N ALA A 372 20.85 -25.94 -7.46
CA ALA A 372 19.74 -25.18 -6.91
C ALA A 372 20.02 -23.68 -7.04
N PHE A 373 19.00 -22.90 -7.42
CA PHE A 373 19.03 -21.44 -7.42
C PHE A 373 17.81 -20.86 -6.72
N VAL A 374 18.04 -20.01 -5.71
CA VAL A 374 16.99 -19.32 -4.96
C VAL A 374 17.11 -17.80 -5.14
N ASP A 375 16.06 -17.15 -5.59
CA ASP A 375 16.00 -15.68 -5.63
C ASP A 375 15.18 -15.16 -4.44
N LEU A 376 15.82 -14.42 -3.54
CA LEU A 376 15.20 -13.90 -2.33
C LEU A 376 14.57 -12.52 -2.50
N ASN A 377 14.56 -11.97 -3.71
CA ASN A 377 13.93 -10.69 -3.98
C ASN A 377 12.45 -10.89 -4.31
N PHE A 378 11.54 -10.31 -3.52
CA PHE A 378 10.10 -10.55 -3.63
C PHE A 378 9.41 -9.71 -4.73
N ARG A 379 10.04 -8.63 -5.18
CA ARG A 379 9.44 -7.76 -6.22
C ARG A 379 9.85 -8.22 -7.61
N ALA A 380 8.85 -8.62 -8.39
CA ALA A 380 9.02 -9.38 -9.63
C ALA A 380 9.67 -8.63 -10.81
N ASP A 381 9.38 -7.35 -11.02
CA ASP A 381 9.70 -6.63 -12.26
C ASP A 381 11.18 -6.70 -12.64
N ARG A 382 12.07 -6.64 -11.65
CA ARG A 382 13.51 -6.68 -11.82
C ARG A 382 14.16 -8.07 -11.80
N GLN A 383 13.43 -9.10 -11.39
CA GLN A 383 13.96 -10.47 -11.33
C GLN A 383 13.70 -11.27 -12.60
N ARG A 384 12.68 -10.89 -13.38
CA ARG A 384 12.26 -11.62 -14.59
C ARG A 384 13.40 -11.90 -15.56
N ALA A 385 14.24 -10.90 -15.88
CA ALA A 385 15.30 -11.08 -16.88
C ALA A 385 16.39 -12.05 -16.40
N LYS A 386 16.89 -11.90 -15.16
CA LYS A 386 17.87 -12.81 -14.54
C LYS A 386 17.33 -14.23 -14.46
N VAL A 387 16.16 -14.40 -13.88
CA VAL A 387 15.55 -15.73 -13.68
C VAL A 387 15.23 -16.39 -15.02
N ALA A 388 14.75 -15.64 -16.01
CA ALA A 388 14.53 -16.15 -17.35
C ALA A 388 15.85 -16.59 -18.03
N ALA A 389 16.95 -15.84 -17.86
CA ALA A 389 18.25 -16.23 -18.39
C ALA A 389 18.75 -17.54 -17.74
N LEU A 390 18.70 -17.63 -16.42
CA LEU A 390 19.10 -18.84 -15.67
C LEU A 390 18.20 -20.05 -15.97
N ALA A 391 16.92 -19.83 -16.26
CA ALA A 391 15.97 -20.86 -16.69
C ALA A 391 16.13 -21.27 -18.18
N GLY A 392 17.03 -20.63 -18.93
CA GLY A 392 17.18 -20.87 -20.38
C GLY A 392 15.97 -20.41 -21.21
N ALA A 393 15.17 -19.47 -20.71
CA ALA A 393 13.89 -19.04 -21.27
C ALA A 393 14.05 -18.07 -22.46
N ARG A 394 14.79 -18.48 -23.50
CA ARG A 394 15.09 -17.67 -24.69
C ARG A 394 13.85 -17.07 -25.34
N ASN A 395 12.77 -17.83 -25.47
CA ASN A 395 11.53 -17.35 -26.10
C ASN A 395 10.84 -16.26 -25.28
N PHE A 396 10.88 -16.36 -23.95
CA PHE A 396 10.35 -15.33 -23.05
C PHE A 396 11.18 -14.04 -23.18
N LEU A 397 12.50 -14.16 -23.05
CA LEU A 397 13.44 -13.03 -23.18
C LEU A 397 13.31 -12.34 -24.54
N THR A 398 13.16 -13.10 -25.61
CA THR A 398 12.98 -12.57 -26.98
C THR A 398 11.72 -11.70 -27.07
N ARG A 399 10.59 -12.17 -26.56
CA ARG A 399 9.33 -11.40 -26.64
C ARG A 399 9.37 -10.14 -25.77
N GLU A 400 9.90 -10.25 -24.56
CA GLU A 400 9.99 -9.12 -23.63
C GLU A 400 10.99 -8.06 -24.08
N SER A 401 12.10 -8.45 -24.71
CA SER A 401 13.05 -7.48 -25.28
C SER A 401 12.46 -6.81 -26.53
N GLN A 402 11.80 -7.57 -27.41
CA GLN A 402 11.15 -7.03 -28.60
C GLN A 402 10.01 -6.06 -28.28
N SER A 403 9.20 -6.33 -27.25
CA SER A 403 8.13 -5.41 -26.83
C SER A 403 8.67 -4.05 -26.34
N ARG A 404 9.97 -3.99 -26.01
CA ARG A 404 10.71 -2.78 -25.62
C ARG A 404 11.60 -2.24 -26.75
N GLY A 405 11.42 -2.73 -27.98
CA GLY A 405 12.18 -2.29 -29.16
C GLY A 405 13.65 -2.75 -29.16
N ARG A 406 13.96 -3.88 -28.49
CA ARG A 406 15.33 -4.42 -28.39
C ARG A 406 15.44 -5.79 -29.06
N GLY A 407 16.62 -6.08 -29.62
CA GLY A 407 16.98 -7.39 -30.16
C GLY A 407 18.17 -7.96 -29.40
N TRP A 408 18.18 -9.27 -29.19
CA TRP A 408 19.22 -9.99 -28.44
C TRP A 408 19.87 -11.07 -29.33
N ASP A 409 21.17 -11.31 -29.20
CA ASP A 409 21.90 -12.35 -29.96
C ASP A 409 21.85 -13.72 -29.25
N PHE A 410 21.79 -13.71 -27.91
CA PHE A 410 21.82 -14.88 -27.03
C PHE A 410 23.01 -15.82 -27.20
N ASP A 411 24.14 -15.38 -27.76
CA ASP A 411 25.32 -16.23 -27.95
C ASP A 411 25.95 -16.66 -26.61
N TRP A 412 25.66 -15.91 -25.56
CA TRP A 412 26.10 -16.11 -24.18
C TRP A 412 25.19 -17.05 -23.37
N LEU A 413 23.98 -17.36 -23.84
CA LEU A 413 22.96 -18.07 -23.07
C LEU A 413 23.12 -19.59 -23.17
N ASN A 414 23.39 -20.26 -22.04
CA ASN A 414 23.43 -21.72 -21.98
C ASN A 414 22.04 -22.29 -21.67
N SER A 415 21.42 -22.92 -22.66
CA SER A 415 20.08 -23.54 -22.52
C SER A 415 20.08 -24.88 -21.76
N ASN A 416 21.25 -25.42 -21.40
CA ASN A 416 21.38 -26.74 -20.77
C ASN A 416 21.71 -26.69 -19.27
N LEU A 417 21.55 -25.54 -18.60
CA LEU A 417 21.77 -25.46 -17.15
C LEU A 417 20.77 -26.31 -16.37
N ASN A 418 19.50 -26.38 -16.79
CA ASN A 418 18.47 -27.21 -16.13
C ASN A 418 18.47 -27.08 -14.59
N LEU A 419 18.52 -25.83 -14.10
CA LEU A 419 18.57 -25.52 -12.66
C LEU A 419 17.24 -25.87 -11.99
N ASP A 420 17.28 -26.25 -10.71
CA ASP A 420 16.10 -26.22 -9.85
C ASP A 420 15.95 -24.78 -9.32
N ILE A 421 14.95 -24.04 -9.80
CA ILE A 421 14.81 -22.61 -9.52
C ILE A 421 13.60 -22.36 -8.62
N CYS A 422 13.81 -21.62 -7.52
CA CYS A 422 12.75 -21.11 -6.68
C CYS A 422 12.90 -19.60 -6.46
N GLY A 423 11.95 -18.80 -6.94
CA GLY A 423 11.78 -17.44 -6.46
C GLY A 423 11.10 -17.43 -5.10
N ILE A 424 11.42 -16.47 -4.25
CA ILE A 424 10.64 -16.24 -3.02
C ILE A 424 9.21 -15.80 -3.38
N ALA A 425 9.05 -15.13 -4.53
CA ALA A 425 7.77 -14.66 -5.06
C ALA A 425 7.47 -15.25 -6.45
N ASP A 426 6.23 -15.06 -6.92
CA ASP A 426 5.88 -15.30 -8.32
C ASP A 426 6.35 -14.13 -9.21
N TYR A 427 7.21 -14.43 -10.17
CA TYR A 427 7.75 -13.41 -11.08
C TYR A 427 6.98 -13.26 -12.37
N HIS A 428 6.52 -14.38 -12.94
CA HIS A 428 5.76 -14.40 -14.18
C HIS A 428 5.11 -15.79 -14.39
N PRO A 429 3.81 -15.87 -14.74
CA PRO A 429 3.11 -17.15 -14.92
C PRO A 429 3.77 -18.08 -15.95
N GLU A 430 4.37 -17.52 -17.01
CA GLU A 430 5.08 -18.33 -18.02
C GLU A 430 6.36 -18.99 -17.46
N LEU A 431 7.08 -18.32 -16.55
CA LEU A 431 8.29 -18.88 -15.97
C LEU A 431 7.96 -20.14 -15.16
N GLY A 432 6.86 -20.12 -14.41
CA GLY A 432 6.37 -21.31 -13.71
C GLY A 432 5.82 -22.38 -14.66
N THR A 433 4.90 -22.01 -15.56
CA THR A 433 4.18 -22.98 -16.37
C THR A 433 5.00 -23.63 -17.50
N ARG A 434 6.01 -22.93 -18.04
CA ARG A 434 6.81 -23.43 -19.17
C ARG A 434 8.25 -23.79 -18.83
N TYR A 435 8.81 -23.16 -17.79
CA TYR A 435 10.23 -23.31 -17.45
C TYR A 435 10.44 -23.87 -16.04
N GLY A 436 9.37 -24.26 -15.34
CA GLY A 436 9.47 -24.95 -14.05
C GLY A 436 9.97 -24.09 -12.89
N VAL A 437 10.00 -22.76 -13.04
CA VAL A 437 10.38 -21.84 -11.96
C VAL A 437 9.31 -21.87 -10.87
N LYS A 438 9.69 -22.29 -9.67
CA LYS A 438 8.80 -22.37 -8.51
C LYS A 438 8.73 -21.02 -7.78
N ALA A 439 7.63 -20.79 -7.08
CA ALA A 439 7.44 -19.63 -6.21
C ALA A 439 7.13 -20.11 -4.79
N ALA A 440 7.93 -19.69 -3.81
CA ALA A 440 7.68 -20.00 -2.40
C ALA A 440 6.36 -19.37 -1.93
N PHE A 441 6.12 -18.12 -2.31
CA PHE A 441 4.89 -17.37 -2.02
C PHE A 441 4.21 -16.98 -3.34
N PRO A 442 3.37 -17.87 -3.90
CA PRO A 442 2.65 -17.59 -5.13
C PRO A 442 1.52 -16.59 -4.90
N ASN A 443 1.18 -15.80 -5.92
CA ASN A 443 0.03 -14.90 -5.85
C ASN A 443 -1.27 -15.71 -5.69
N ARG A 444 -1.89 -15.60 -4.52
CA ARG A 444 -3.14 -16.29 -4.20
C ARG A 444 -4.28 -15.29 -4.01
N PRO A 445 -5.46 -15.56 -4.59
CA PRO A 445 -6.66 -14.82 -4.26
C PRO A 445 -6.97 -14.86 -2.77
N HIS A 446 -7.38 -13.72 -2.22
CA HIS A 446 -7.75 -13.60 -0.81
C HIS A 446 -9.07 -14.32 -0.56
N ARG A 447 -9.06 -15.34 0.29
CA ARG A 447 -10.25 -16.16 0.54
C ARG A 447 -11.34 -15.37 1.27
N ASP A 448 -10.94 -14.46 2.15
CA ASP A 448 -11.83 -13.74 3.06
C ASP A 448 -12.12 -12.34 2.51
N ASN A 449 -12.81 -12.29 1.37
CA ASN A 449 -13.15 -11.06 0.66
C ASN A 449 -14.67 -10.98 0.43
N LEU A 450 -15.28 -9.83 0.75
CA LEU A 450 -16.73 -9.63 0.66
C LEU A 450 -17.28 -9.87 -0.75
N LEU A 451 -16.61 -9.36 -1.80
CA LEU A 451 -17.05 -9.56 -3.18
C LEU A 451 -16.88 -11.00 -3.63
N ALA A 452 -15.84 -11.69 -3.13
CA ALA A 452 -15.64 -13.11 -3.37
C ALA A 452 -16.76 -13.98 -2.76
N LEU A 453 -17.30 -13.55 -1.61
CA LEU A 453 -18.38 -14.22 -0.92
C LEU A 453 -19.76 -13.78 -1.39
N PHE A 454 -19.88 -12.71 -2.18
CA PHE A 454 -21.16 -12.18 -2.63
C PHE A 454 -22.09 -13.26 -3.22
N PRO A 455 -21.63 -14.18 -4.10
CA PRO A 455 -22.50 -15.23 -4.62
C PRO A 455 -23.05 -16.21 -3.56
N SER A 456 -22.44 -16.34 -2.38
CA SER A 456 -22.92 -17.24 -1.32
C SER A 456 -24.17 -16.69 -0.64
N PHE A 457 -24.17 -15.39 -0.30
CA PHE A 457 -25.29 -14.73 0.36
C PHE A 457 -26.26 -14.04 -0.62
N ALA A 458 -25.84 -13.86 -1.87
CA ALA A 458 -26.54 -13.13 -2.94
C ALA A 458 -26.63 -13.90 -4.28
N PRO A 459 -26.98 -15.20 -4.32
CA PRO A 459 -26.75 -16.05 -5.49
C PRO A 459 -27.46 -15.60 -6.78
N ASN A 460 -28.51 -14.79 -6.68
CA ASN A 460 -29.29 -14.29 -7.81
C ASN A 460 -29.17 -12.76 -8.01
N GLU A 461 -28.26 -12.11 -7.29
CA GLU A 461 -28.05 -10.67 -7.37
C GLU A 461 -26.69 -10.36 -8.01
N GLN A 462 -26.54 -9.11 -8.44
CA GLN A 462 -25.31 -8.54 -8.97
C GLN A 462 -24.86 -7.40 -8.07
N TYR A 463 -23.56 -7.24 -7.89
CA TYR A 463 -22.99 -5.97 -7.45
C TYR A 463 -22.49 -5.16 -8.67
N LEU A 464 -22.49 -3.84 -8.54
CA LEU A 464 -22.03 -2.92 -9.57
C LEU A 464 -20.71 -2.25 -9.14
N LEU A 465 -19.72 -2.27 -10.02
CA LEU A 465 -18.48 -1.50 -9.88
C LEU A 465 -18.50 -0.31 -10.85
N VAL A 466 -18.28 0.91 -10.34
CA VAL A 466 -18.24 2.15 -11.15
C VAL A 466 -16.93 2.89 -10.90
N GLY A 467 -16.27 3.33 -11.96
CA GLY A 467 -15.07 4.16 -11.86
C GLY A 467 -14.62 4.62 -13.23
N GLU A 468 -13.42 5.19 -13.31
CA GLU A 468 -12.79 5.52 -14.58
C GLU A 468 -11.55 4.67 -14.87
N SER A 469 -11.09 4.64 -16.12
CA SER A 469 -10.08 3.67 -16.57
C SER A 469 -8.75 3.76 -15.83
N VAL A 470 -8.34 4.94 -15.34
CA VAL A 470 -7.12 5.07 -14.52
C VAL A 470 -7.20 4.29 -13.20
N LYS A 471 -8.41 3.99 -12.70
CA LYS A 471 -8.63 3.13 -11.53
C LYS A 471 -9.29 1.80 -11.87
N GLU A 472 -9.14 1.31 -13.11
CA GLU A 472 -9.78 0.07 -13.55
C GLU A 472 -9.33 -1.16 -12.73
N LEU A 473 -8.02 -1.32 -12.49
CA LEU A 473 -7.49 -2.44 -11.71
C LEU A 473 -7.93 -2.38 -10.25
N HIS A 474 -8.04 -1.17 -9.70
CA HIS A 474 -8.55 -0.93 -8.35
C HIS A 474 -10.02 -1.33 -8.25
N MET A 475 -10.85 -0.89 -9.20
CA MET A 475 -12.25 -1.28 -9.38
C MET A 475 -12.39 -2.64 -10.10
N GLY A 476 -11.60 -3.63 -9.66
CA GLY A 476 -11.53 -4.96 -10.26
C GLY A 476 -10.60 -5.88 -9.49
N TYR A 477 -9.36 -6.04 -9.95
CA TYR A 477 -8.38 -6.98 -9.40
C TYR A 477 -8.16 -6.82 -7.88
N PHE A 478 -7.92 -5.59 -7.41
CA PHE A 478 -7.61 -5.32 -5.99
C PHE A 478 -8.85 -5.45 -5.09
N LEU A 479 -9.97 -4.83 -5.50
CA LEU A 479 -11.24 -4.89 -4.76
C LEU A 479 -11.83 -6.32 -4.69
N ARG A 480 -11.48 -7.22 -5.62
CA ARG A 480 -11.85 -8.64 -5.55
C ARG A 480 -10.83 -9.50 -4.80
N GLY A 481 -9.86 -8.89 -4.13
CA GLY A 481 -8.83 -9.59 -3.37
C GLY A 481 -7.93 -10.44 -4.26
N ARG A 482 -7.25 -9.80 -5.23
CA ARG A 482 -6.30 -10.41 -6.18
C ARG A 482 -6.94 -11.44 -7.12
N ARG A 483 -8.11 -11.10 -7.68
CA ARG A 483 -8.83 -11.93 -8.67
C ARG A 483 -9.01 -11.19 -9.99
N GLU A 484 -8.58 -11.83 -11.07
CA GLU A 484 -8.76 -11.31 -12.44
C GLU A 484 -10.23 -11.34 -12.90
N ALA A 485 -11.02 -12.30 -12.40
CA ALA A 485 -12.43 -12.46 -12.72
C ALA A 485 -13.27 -12.60 -11.44
N PRO A 486 -14.56 -12.23 -11.46
CA PRO A 486 -15.45 -12.48 -10.33
C PRO A 486 -15.61 -14.00 -10.11
N PRO A 487 -15.96 -14.44 -8.89
CA PRO A 487 -16.15 -15.87 -8.61
C PRO A 487 -17.24 -16.53 -9.47
N SER A 488 -18.24 -15.75 -9.91
CA SER A 488 -19.27 -16.15 -10.86
C SER A 488 -19.41 -15.08 -11.93
N SER A 489 -19.49 -15.46 -13.20
CA SER A 489 -19.65 -14.52 -14.32
C SER A 489 -20.90 -13.65 -14.21
N ASN A 490 -21.89 -14.09 -13.44
CA ASN A 490 -23.17 -13.40 -13.28
C ASN A 490 -23.25 -12.55 -12.00
N SER A 491 -22.22 -12.49 -11.15
CA SER A 491 -22.27 -11.75 -9.88
C SER A 491 -21.83 -10.29 -9.96
N GLU A 492 -21.17 -9.89 -11.06
CA GLU A 492 -20.56 -8.57 -11.20
C GLU A 492 -21.02 -7.89 -12.50
N ILE A 493 -21.30 -6.58 -12.41
CA ILE A 493 -21.36 -5.67 -13.54
C ILE A 493 -20.30 -4.59 -13.32
N ARG A 494 -19.55 -4.23 -14.37
CA ARG A 494 -18.58 -3.13 -14.35
C ARG A 494 -19.03 -2.02 -15.30
N ASN A 495 -19.04 -0.79 -14.81
CA ASN A 495 -19.18 0.42 -15.62
C ASN A 495 -17.92 1.27 -15.45
N ILE A 496 -16.91 0.98 -16.28
CA ILE A 496 -15.63 1.70 -16.28
C ILE A 496 -15.68 2.75 -17.40
N ILE A 497 -15.68 4.01 -17.00
CA ILE A 497 -15.76 5.15 -17.89
C ILE A 497 -14.35 5.45 -18.41
N PRO A 498 -14.12 5.55 -19.72
CA PRO A 498 -12.80 5.93 -20.24
C PRO A 498 -12.37 7.29 -19.68
N SER A 499 -11.20 7.34 -19.03
CA SER A 499 -10.57 8.60 -18.62
C SER A 499 -10.31 9.49 -19.84
N PHE A 500 -10.11 10.79 -19.61
CA PHE A 500 -9.74 11.72 -20.68
C PHE A 500 -8.42 11.32 -21.36
N GLY A 501 -8.31 11.57 -22.66
CA GLY A 501 -7.16 11.18 -23.46
C GLY A 501 -6.68 12.29 -24.38
N GLU A 502 -6.06 11.91 -25.50
CA GLU A 502 -5.42 12.86 -26.43
C GLU A 502 -6.40 13.93 -26.95
N GLN A 503 -7.69 13.60 -27.09
CA GLN A 503 -8.72 14.54 -27.57
C GLN A 503 -8.91 15.72 -26.62
N GLU A 504 -8.68 15.51 -25.32
CA GLU A 504 -8.76 16.53 -24.27
C GLU A 504 -7.37 17.05 -23.85
N GLY A 505 -6.32 16.68 -24.59
CA GLY A 505 -4.94 17.10 -24.34
C GLY A 505 -4.24 16.35 -23.21
N VAL A 506 -4.76 15.19 -22.80
CA VAL A 506 -4.16 14.30 -21.80
C VAL A 506 -3.40 13.18 -22.51
N VAL A 507 -2.07 13.26 -22.51
CA VAL A 507 -1.21 12.24 -23.13
C VAL A 507 -0.70 11.24 -22.09
N ASN A 508 -0.59 11.68 -20.84
CA ASN A 508 -0.24 10.84 -19.69
C ASN A 508 -0.78 11.47 -18.39
N ASP A 509 -0.61 10.78 -17.28
CA ASP A 509 -1.14 11.19 -15.98
C ASP A 509 -0.66 12.58 -15.51
N SER A 510 0.52 13.03 -15.96
CA SER A 510 1.00 14.39 -15.64
C SER A 510 0.23 15.52 -16.32
N ASP A 511 -0.64 15.21 -17.29
CA ASP A 511 -1.50 16.17 -17.97
C ASP A 511 -2.91 16.30 -17.35
N VAL A 512 -3.27 15.49 -16.35
CA VAL A 512 -4.62 15.45 -15.77
C VAL A 512 -5.06 16.80 -15.18
N TYR A 513 -4.13 17.66 -14.79
CA TYR A 513 -4.41 19.03 -14.33
C TYR A 513 -5.18 19.88 -15.37
N LYS A 514 -5.16 19.52 -16.66
CA LYS A 514 -5.90 20.21 -17.73
C LYS A 514 -7.41 19.94 -17.66
N VAL A 515 -7.78 18.85 -17.01
CA VAL A 515 -9.16 18.36 -16.86
C VAL A 515 -9.42 17.94 -15.40
N PRO A 516 -9.31 18.86 -14.43
CA PRO A 516 -9.29 18.53 -12.99
C PRO A 516 -10.57 17.87 -12.47
N LEU A 517 -11.72 18.10 -13.14
CA LEU A 517 -12.98 17.45 -12.81
C LEU A 517 -12.97 15.96 -13.16
N MET A 518 -12.06 15.50 -14.02
CA MET A 518 -11.97 14.13 -14.53
C MET A 518 -13.36 13.58 -14.91
N ARG A 519 -13.67 12.32 -14.59
CA ARG A 519 -15.00 11.73 -14.88
C ARG A 519 -15.98 11.81 -13.70
N SER A 520 -15.76 12.70 -12.73
CA SER A 520 -16.63 12.84 -11.55
C SER A 520 -18.11 13.03 -11.91
N THR A 521 -18.41 13.78 -12.98
CA THR A 521 -19.78 14.03 -13.44
C THR A 521 -20.43 12.78 -14.02
N GLU A 522 -19.72 12.07 -14.90
CA GLU A 522 -20.20 10.86 -15.55
C GLU A 522 -20.35 9.70 -14.57
N ILE A 523 -19.41 9.57 -13.63
CA ILE A 523 -19.50 8.61 -12.50
C ILE A 523 -20.74 8.93 -11.67
N THR A 524 -20.95 10.21 -11.30
CA THR A 524 -22.15 10.64 -10.56
C THR A 524 -23.44 10.27 -11.29
N ASN A 525 -23.52 10.53 -12.60
CA ASN A 525 -24.70 10.20 -13.40
C ASN A 525 -24.96 8.68 -13.43
N SER A 526 -23.92 7.86 -13.61
CA SER A 526 -24.00 6.40 -13.56
C SER A 526 -24.54 5.90 -12.22
N LEU A 527 -24.06 6.45 -11.11
CA LEU A 527 -24.53 6.08 -9.77
C LEU A 527 -25.99 6.48 -9.55
N VAL A 528 -26.38 7.68 -9.97
CA VAL A 528 -27.76 8.16 -9.88
C VAL A 528 -28.71 7.24 -10.67
N GLU A 529 -28.34 6.86 -11.90
CA GLU A 529 -29.13 5.93 -12.71
C GLU A 529 -29.27 4.56 -12.02
N ALA A 530 -28.15 3.99 -11.56
CA ALA A 530 -28.13 2.69 -10.91
C ALA A 530 -28.98 2.65 -9.63
N MET A 531 -28.90 3.69 -8.79
CA MET A 531 -29.70 3.81 -7.57
C MET A 531 -31.17 4.03 -7.88
N SER A 532 -31.48 4.88 -8.86
CA SER A 532 -32.86 5.16 -9.27
C SER A 532 -33.57 3.91 -9.81
N ALA A 533 -32.83 3.08 -10.55
CA ALA A 533 -33.30 1.80 -11.05
C ALA A 533 -33.44 0.72 -9.97
N ARG A 534 -32.88 0.94 -8.76
CA ARG A 534 -32.95 0.01 -7.62
C ARG A 534 -32.47 -1.42 -7.94
N ARG A 535 -31.55 -1.53 -8.90
CA ARG A 535 -31.14 -2.81 -9.50
C ARG A 535 -30.14 -3.61 -8.66
N TYR A 536 -29.29 -2.91 -7.91
CA TYR A 536 -28.16 -3.53 -7.21
C TYR A 536 -28.28 -3.31 -5.70
N SER A 537 -28.10 -4.37 -4.91
CA SER A 537 -28.01 -4.31 -3.45
C SER A 537 -26.66 -3.76 -2.98
N LEU A 538 -25.61 -3.92 -3.79
CA LEU A 538 -24.28 -3.35 -3.54
C LEU A 538 -23.79 -2.61 -4.79
N ILE A 539 -23.43 -1.35 -4.61
CA ILE A 539 -22.72 -0.54 -5.60
C ILE A 539 -21.41 -0.09 -4.97
N CYS A 540 -20.30 -0.23 -5.67
CA CYS A 540 -19.00 0.29 -5.27
C CYS A 540 -18.51 1.28 -6.33
N ALA A 541 -18.08 2.45 -5.89
CA ALA A 541 -17.62 3.54 -6.74
C ALA A 541 -16.25 4.05 -6.30
N ASN A 542 -15.42 4.46 -7.25
CA ASN A 542 -14.20 5.22 -7.00
C ASN A 542 -14.29 6.60 -7.66
N LEU A 543 -13.85 7.64 -6.95
CA LEU A 543 -13.59 8.97 -7.49
C LEU A 543 -12.08 9.24 -7.42
N ALA A 544 -11.43 9.31 -8.59
CA ALA A 544 -9.97 9.31 -8.72
C ALA A 544 -9.31 10.68 -8.55
N ASN A 545 -10.11 11.76 -8.49
CA ASN A 545 -9.64 13.15 -8.61
C ASN A 545 -8.54 13.50 -7.61
N THR A 546 -8.74 13.19 -6.33
CA THR A 546 -7.85 13.63 -5.25
C THR A 546 -6.46 12.99 -5.35
N ASP A 547 -6.36 11.71 -5.67
CA ASP A 547 -5.07 11.05 -5.89
C ASP A 547 -4.37 11.53 -7.17
N MET A 548 -5.08 11.52 -8.31
CA MET A 548 -4.48 11.86 -9.61
C MET A 548 -3.97 13.30 -9.64
N LEU A 549 -4.67 14.24 -9.00
CA LEU A 549 -4.21 15.62 -8.88
C LEU A 549 -3.23 15.83 -7.72
N GLY A 550 -3.32 15.03 -6.66
CA GLY A 550 -2.36 15.01 -5.55
C GLY A 550 -0.95 14.70 -6.03
N HIS A 551 -0.80 13.73 -6.94
CA HIS A 551 0.48 13.41 -7.59
C HIS A 551 1.11 14.59 -8.38
N LEU A 552 0.33 15.64 -8.67
CA LEU A 552 0.78 16.83 -9.39
C LEU A 552 1.12 18.00 -8.45
N LEU A 553 0.99 17.82 -7.14
CA LEU A 553 1.42 18.78 -6.13
C LEU A 553 2.96 18.75 -5.97
N PRO A 554 3.58 19.91 -5.65
CA PRO A 554 2.97 21.22 -5.43
C PRO A 554 2.70 22.02 -6.71
N ARG A 555 2.98 21.49 -7.91
CA ARG A 555 2.97 22.29 -9.14
C ARG A 555 1.57 22.72 -9.56
N HIS A 556 0.57 21.86 -9.38
CA HIS A 556 -0.78 22.06 -9.89
C HIS A 556 -1.83 22.24 -8.79
N PHE A 557 -1.52 23.08 -7.80
CA PHE A 557 -2.38 23.35 -6.64
C PHE A 557 -3.82 23.76 -7.01
N GLU A 558 -3.98 24.73 -7.90
CA GLU A 558 -5.32 25.22 -8.32
C GLU A 558 -6.14 24.12 -9.01
N ALA A 559 -5.48 23.22 -9.75
CA ALA A 559 -6.15 22.09 -10.36
C ALA A 559 -6.60 21.07 -9.30
N ALA A 560 -5.75 20.79 -8.29
CA ALA A 560 -6.10 19.93 -7.16
C ALA A 560 -7.28 20.49 -6.35
N VAL A 561 -7.31 21.81 -6.11
CA VAL A 561 -8.45 22.50 -5.50
C VAL A 561 -9.71 22.31 -6.33
N SER A 562 -9.66 22.55 -7.64
CA SER A 562 -10.81 22.36 -8.53
C SER A 562 -11.30 20.90 -8.57
N GLY A 563 -10.39 19.93 -8.52
CA GLY A 563 -10.74 18.51 -8.44
C GLY A 563 -11.42 18.13 -7.13
N TYR A 564 -10.96 18.67 -6.00
CA TYR A 564 -11.61 18.48 -4.70
C TYR A 564 -13.02 19.10 -4.68
N GLU A 565 -13.20 20.29 -5.24
CA GLU A 565 -14.53 20.92 -5.39
C GLU A 565 -15.48 20.10 -6.27
N ALA A 566 -14.95 19.47 -7.32
CA ALA A 566 -15.74 18.57 -8.17
C ALA A 566 -16.25 17.33 -7.39
N VAL A 567 -15.39 16.74 -6.57
CA VAL A 567 -15.74 15.62 -5.68
C VAL A 567 -16.80 16.05 -4.65
N ASP A 568 -16.66 17.24 -4.06
CA ASP A 568 -17.61 17.79 -3.10
C ASP A 568 -19.03 17.90 -3.69
N VAL A 569 -19.15 18.51 -4.88
CA VAL A 569 -20.42 18.64 -5.61
C VAL A 569 -20.99 17.28 -6.00
N ALA A 570 -20.15 16.37 -6.47
CA ALA A 570 -20.55 15.00 -6.79
C ALA A 570 -21.16 14.30 -5.57
N LEU A 571 -20.49 14.35 -4.42
CA LEU A 571 -20.93 13.71 -3.18
C LEU A 571 -22.24 14.29 -2.67
N ALA A 572 -22.44 15.61 -2.74
CA ALA A 572 -23.71 16.24 -2.38
C ALA A 572 -24.88 15.62 -3.15
N ARG A 573 -24.72 15.48 -4.47
CA ARG A 573 -25.74 14.90 -5.35
C ARG A 573 -25.91 13.40 -5.11
N ILE A 574 -24.82 12.64 -4.99
CA ILE A 574 -24.85 11.18 -4.79
C ILE A 574 -25.54 10.84 -3.47
N VAL A 575 -25.16 11.49 -2.36
CA VAL A 575 -25.72 11.21 -1.03
C VAL A 575 -27.20 11.59 -0.96
N SER A 576 -27.59 12.71 -1.59
CA SER A 576 -28.99 13.12 -1.68
C SER A 576 -29.84 12.04 -2.37
N VAL A 577 -29.44 11.60 -3.57
CA VAL A 577 -30.15 10.55 -4.31
C VAL A 577 -30.12 9.21 -3.57
N ALA A 578 -29.00 8.85 -2.94
CA ALA A 578 -28.91 7.62 -2.15
C ALA A 578 -29.97 7.59 -1.03
N ARG A 579 -30.15 8.71 -0.32
CA ARG A 579 -31.19 8.84 0.72
C ARG A 579 -32.60 8.67 0.14
N ASP A 580 -32.91 9.35 -0.96
CA ASP A 580 -34.22 9.29 -1.63
C ASP A 580 -34.60 7.86 -2.08
N PHE A 581 -33.59 7.07 -2.49
CA PHE A 581 -33.78 5.70 -2.96
C PHE A 581 -33.51 4.63 -1.89
N GLY A 582 -33.27 5.02 -0.64
CA GLY A 582 -33.13 4.13 0.51
C GLY A 582 -31.79 3.38 0.58
N TYR A 583 -30.74 3.90 -0.05
CA TYR A 583 -29.39 3.37 0.07
C TYR A 583 -28.72 3.88 1.35
N HIS A 584 -28.01 2.98 2.03
CA HIS A 584 -26.98 3.39 2.98
C HIS A 584 -25.71 3.72 2.19
N VAL A 585 -24.95 4.72 2.63
CA VAL A 585 -23.70 5.12 1.97
C VAL A 585 -22.55 4.92 2.93
N VAL A 586 -21.48 4.30 2.45
CA VAL A 586 -20.18 4.26 3.13
C VAL A 586 -19.22 5.06 2.28
N ILE A 587 -18.77 6.21 2.77
CA ILE A 587 -17.74 7.03 2.12
C ILE A 587 -16.44 6.77 2.85
N THR A 588 -15.39 6.39 2.14
CA THR A 588 -14.04 6.19 2.71
C THR A 588 -12.98 6.66 1.71
N SER A 589 -11.72 6.52 2.06
CA SER A 589 -10.58 6.64 1.14
C SER A 589 -9.71 5.38 1.29
N ASP A 590 -8.89 5.11 0.28
CA ASP A 590 -7.90 4.03 0.28
C ASP A 590 -6.57 4.44 0.91
N HIS A 591 -6.18 5.71 0.84
CA HIS A 591 -4.99 6.31 1.48
C HIS A 591 -5.03 7.86 1.46
N GLY A 592 -3.96 8.50 1.94
CA GLY A 592 -3.76 9.96 1.83
C GLY A 592 -2.85 10.37 0.67
N ASN A 593 -3.05 11.57 0.13
CA ASN A 593 -2.24 12.19 -0.92
C ASN A 593 -2.48 13.72 -0.96
N VAL A 594 -3.65 14.16 -1.42
CA VAL A 594 -3.93 15.56 -1.77
C VAL A 594 -3.80 16.55 -0.61
N GLU A 595 -3.92 16.06 0.62
CA GLU A 595 -3.80 16.87 1.84
C GLU A 595 -2.37 17.28 2.17
N ASP A 596 -1.36 16.62 1.59
CA ASP A 596 0.03 16.73 2.04
C ASP A 596 0.93 17.60 1.13
N ASP A 597 0.39 18.23 0.08
CA ASP A 597 1.11 19.14 -0.83
C ASP A 597 2.45 18.59 -1.35
N THR A 598 2.57 17.27 -1.40
CA THR A 598 3.67 16.55 -2.04
C THR A 598 3.11 15.67 -3.15
N SER A 599 3.98 15.23 -4.07
CA SER A 599 3.58 14.28 -5.13
C SER A 599 3.52 12.83 -4.65
N SER A 600 3.89 12.57 -3.39
CA SER A 600 3.90 11.24 -2.78
C SER A 600 2.63 10.99 -1.97
N HIS A 601 2.24 9.73 -1.85
CA HIS A 601 1.23 9.34 -0.87
C HIS A 601 1.72 9.62 0.55
N SER A 602 0.79 9.85 1.47
CA SER A 602 1.10 10.14 2.86
C SER A 602 0.86 8.93 3.77
N ASN A 603 1.37 9.00 4.99
CA ASN A 603 1.06 8.06 6.06
C ASN A 603 -0.19 8.46 6.87
N ASN A 604 -0.88 9.52 6.46
CA ASN A 604 -2.00 10.09 7.18
C ASN A 604 -3.19 9.11 7.24
N ASP A 605 -3.97 9.20 8.32
CA ASP A 605 -5.25 8.52 8.40
C ASP A 605 -6.22 9.11 7.36
N VAL A 606 -7.22 8.30 7.01
CA VAL A 606 -8.38 8.73 6.22
C VAL A 606 -9.62 8.80 7.09
N LEU A 607 -10.74 9.27 6.55
CA LEU A 607 -12.03 9.26 7.25
C LEU A 607 -13.01 8.30 6.58
N THR A 608 -13.68 7.48 7.38
CA THR A 608 -14.83 6.68 6.95
C THR A 608 -16.11 7.26 7.54
N THR A 609 -17.06 7.60 6.67
CA THR A 609 -18.39 8.10 7.02
C THR A 609 -19.46 7.10 6.65
N VAL A 610 -20.35 6.77 7.60
CA VAL A 610 -21.47 5.86 7.38
C VAL A 610 -22.79 6.61 7.49
N ILE A 611 -23.57 6.56 6.41
CA ILE A 611 -24.81 7.31 6.21
C ILE A 611 -25.97 6.33 6.12
N SER A 612 -27.00 6.53 6.92
CA SER A 612 -28.29 5.83 6.77
C SER A 612 -29.33 6.75 6.12
N PRO A 613 -30.27 6.18 5.34
CA PRO A 613 -31.31 6.97 4.68
C PRO A 613 -32.33 7.58 5.64
N ARG A 614 -32.43 7.10 6.89
CA ARG A 614 -33.53 7.46 7.81
C ARG A 614 -33.09 8.12 9.11
N ALA A 615 -31.93 7.77 9.63
CA ALA A 615 -31.47 8.24 10.93
C ALA A 615 -29.95 8.25 11.01
N ARG A 616 -29.39 9.07 11.92
CA ARG A 616 -27.97 9.03 12.25
C ARG A 616 -27.64 7.70 12.93
N LEU A 617 -26.54 7.08 12.51
CA LEU A 617 -26.05 5.82 13.08
C LEU A 617 -25.15 6.08 14.29
N ILE A 618 -25.05 5.08 15.16
CA ILE A 618 -24.20 5.11 16.36
C ILE A 618 -22.95 4.27 16.09
N ALA A 619 -21.79 4.79 16.49
CA ALA A 619 -20.52 4.07 16.40
C ALA A 619 -20.56 2.82 17.28
N ALA A 620 -20.15 1.68 16.74
CA ALA A 620 -19.93 0.48 17.52
C ALA A 620 -18.82 0.71 18.55
N ARG A 621 -19.02 0.28 19.80
CA ARG A 621 -18.03 0.49 20.87
C ARG A 621 -16.69 -0.18 20.55
N ARG A 622 -15.59 0.54 20.77
CA ARG A 622 -14.21 0.10 20.57
C ARG A 622 -13.33 0.66 21.70
N GLU A 623 -12.09 0.17 21.81
CA GLU A 623 -11.11 0.75 22.74
C GLU A 623 -10.65 2.14 22.26
N VAL A 624 -10.16 2.18 21.02
CA VAL A 624 -9.77 3.39 20.31
C VAL A 624 -10.87 3.78 19.32
N TYR A 625 -11.18 5.07 19.22
CA TYR A 625 -12.08 5.65 18.22
C TYR A 625 -11.42 5.71 16.83
N GLN A 626 -11.05 4.53 16.31
CA GLN A 626 -10.38 4.39 15.03
C GLN A 626 -10.82 3.08 14.36
N ALA A 627 -11.02 3.16 13.06
CA ALA A 627 -11.30 2.06 12.18
C ALA A 627 -10.05 1.64 11.40
N LYS A 628 -10.14 0.48 10.78
CA LYS A 628 -9.19 -0.03 9.79
C LYS A 628 -9.94 -0.20 8.48
N LEU A 629 -9.27 -0.11 7.34
CA LEU A 629 -9.95 -0.22 6.04
C LEU A 629 -10.78 -1.51 5.91
N PHE A 630 -10.28 -2.64 6.42
CA PHE A 630 -11.02 -3.91 6.41
C PHE A 630 -12.24 -3.96 7.35
N ASP A 631 -12.49 -2.94 8.17
CA ASP A 631 -13.75 -2.79 8.91
C ASP A 631 -14.91 -2.33 8.00
N VAL A 632 -14.61 -1.77 6.83
CA VAL A 632 -15.60 -1.31 5.85
C VAL A 632 -16.41 -2.49 5.32
N SER A 633 -15.76 -3.60 4.95
CA SER A 633 -16.41 -4.81 4.46
C SER A 633 -17.40 -5.40 5.47
N TRP A 634 -17.04 -5.40 6.76
CA TRP A 634 -17.90 -5.82 7.86
C TRP A 634 -19.07 -4.86 8.08
N THR A 635 -18.83 -3.56 7.95
CA THR A 635 -19.89 -2.55 8.00
C THR A 635 -20.90 -2.74 6.88
N ILE A 636 -20.44 -3.01 5.66
CA ILE A 636 -21.31 -3.36 4.53
C ILE A 636 -22.08 -4.65 4.83
N GLY A 637 -21.41 -5.70 5.34
CA GLY A 637 -22.05 -6.96 5.73
C GLY A 637 -23.15 -6.78 6.78
N ARG A 638 -22.93 -5.92 7.79
CA ARG A 638 -23.92 -5.55 8.81
C ARG A 638 -25.13 -4.86 8.18
N ILE A 639 -24.89 -3.89 7.29
CA ILE A 639 -25.98 -3.17 6.63
C ILE A 639 -26.80 -4.11 5.72
N LEU A 640 -26.14 -4.99 4.96
CA LEU A 640 -26.81 -5.98 4.12
C LEU A 640 -27.53 -7.09 4.92
N GLY A 641 -27.24 -7.21 6.22
CA GLY A 641 -27.82 -8.25 7.10
C GLY A 641 -27.19 -9.63 6.90
N VAL A 642 -25.94 -9.68 6.45
CA VAL A 642 -25.19 -10.92 6.15
C VAL A 642 -24.00 -11.16 7.10
N GLU A 643 -23.87 -10.35 8.14
CA GLU A 643 -22.77 -10.44 9.12
C GLU A 643 -22.59 -11.85 9.71
N ASP A 644 -23.68 -12.55 10.03
CA ASP A 644 -23.61 -13.91 10.57
C ASP A 644 -23.07 -14.92 9.55
N GLU A 645 -23.30 -14.69 8.26
CA GLU A 645 -22.72 -15.52 7.21
C GLU A 645 -21.22 -15.27 7.06
N LEU A 646 -20.79 -14.01 7.14
CA LEU A 646 -19.37 -13.64 7.17
C LEU A 646 -18.67 -14.27 8.38
N LYS A 647 -19.29 -14.24 9.57
CA LYS A 647 -18.77 -14.93 10.77
C LYS A 647 -18.65 -16.44 10.57
N ARG A 648 -19.66 -17.09 9.99
CA ARG A 648 -19.61 -18.53 9.68
C ARG A 648 -18.48 -18.87 8.70
N HIS A 649 -18.27 -18.04 7.67
CA HIS A 649 -17.15 -18.20 6.74
C HIS A 649 -15.80 -18.11 7.45
N MET A 650 -15.59 -17.07 8.27
CA MET A 650 -14.33 -16.90 9.02
C MET A 650 -14.05 -18.07 9.97
N ALA A 651 -15.08 -18.57 10.66
CA ALA A 651 -14.93 -19.74 11.52
C ALA A 651 -14.57 -21.01 10.73
N ALA A 652 -15.08 -21.16 9.50
CA ALA A 652 -14.80 -22.32 8.64
C ALA A 652 -13.40 -22.29 8.01
N THR A 653 -12.82 -21.11 7.79
CA THR A 653 -11.46 -20.96 7.24
C THR A 653 -10.35 -21.16 8.27
N GLY A 654 -10.70 -21.56 9.50
CA GLY A 654 -9.75 -21.89 10.56
C GLY A 654 -9.22 -20.69 11.31
N ASP A 655 -9.86 -19.52 11.17
CA ASP A 655 -9.54 -18.35 11.99
C ASP A 655 -10.17 -18.52 13.37
N ALA A 656 -9.38 -19.05 14.32
CA ALA A 656 -9.84 -19.36 15.67
C ALA A 656 -10.13 -18.10 16.51
N ASP A 657 -9.70 -16.92 16.04
CA ASP A 657 -9.84 -15.64 16.73
C ASP A 657 -10.76 -14.69 15.95
N VAL A 658 -12.02 -15.13 15.75
CA VAL A 658 -13.09 -14.25 15.25
C VAL A 658 -13.27 -13.10 16.26
N GLY A 659 -12.63 -11.96 16.01
CA GLY A 659 -12.55 -10.82 16.92
C GLY A 659 -11.12 -10.36 17.25
N GLY A 660 -10.10 -11.07 16.75
CA GLY A 660 -8.70 -10.69 16.87
C GLY A 660 -8.37 -9.36 16.18
N PRO A 661 -7.19 -8.78 16.47
CA PRO A 661 -6.82 -7.45 16.00
C PRO A 661 -6.71 -7.35 14.47
N ASP A 662 -6.46 -8.46 13.79
CA ASP A 662 -6.33 -8.53 12.32
C ASP A 662 -7.66 -8.88 11.63
N VAL A 663 -8.74 -9.19 12.37
CA VAL A 663 -10.08 -9.42 11.81
C VAL A 663 -10.91 -8.14 11.92
N GLY A 664 -11.61 -7.80 10.84
CA GLY A 664 -12.45 -6.61 10.83
C GLY A 664 -13.68 -6.75 11.73
N ARG A 665 -14.23 -5.60 12.12
CA ARG A 665 -15.48 -5.52 12.87
C ARG A 665 -16.30 -4.33 12.36
N PRO A 666 -17.63 -4.38 12.36
CA PRO A 666 -18.41 -3.27 11.82
C PRO A 666 -18.17 -1.97 12.60
N ILE A 667 -18.24 -0.83 11.89
CA ILE A 667 -18.04 0.51 12.44
C ILE A 667 -19.28 1.00 13.20
N VAL A 668 -20.46 0.47 12.87
CA VAL A 668 -21.77 0.93 13.37
C VAL A 668 -22.41 -0.12 14.25
N GLU A 669 -23.16 0.27 15.27
CA GLU A 669 -24.01 -0.66 16.05
C GLU A 669 -25.07 -1.36 15.15
N PRO A 670 -25.66 -2.49 15.57
CA PRO A 670 -26.73 -3.17 14.81
C PRO A 670 -27.88 -2.22 14.38
N ILE A 671 -28.32 -2.35 13.12
CA ILE A 671 -29.29 -1.48 12.43
C ILE A 671 -30.69 -2.10 12.35
#